data_AF-A0A8J5TEC6-F1
#
_entry.id   AF-A0A8J5TEC6-F1
#
_cell.length_a   1.000
_cell.length_b   1.000
_cell.length_c   1.000
_cell.angle_alpha   90.00
_cell.angle_beta   90.00
_cell.angle_gamma   90.00
#
_symmetry.space_group_name_H-M   'P 1'
#
loop_
_entity.id
_entity.type
_entity.pdbx_description
1 polymer ?
#
loop_
_entity_poly.entity_id
_entity_poly.type
_entity_poly.pdbx_seq_one_letter_code
_entity_poly.pdbx_strand_id
1 'polypeptide(L)'
;MASPAPEVETSPPSTPTTASCPTPRPDVVSAPSMSPALLRAARSGDERRLVKALLADPAAPDLEAVATTGGDTLLHVAASGGHAELASLLLRRAPGLLAARNAALDTPLHLSARAGAHKVVALLVAASSSTFPPSLRALTRATNRRGETALHDAVRGGHDATARALAAADPVLPGLCGGAGESPMYMAAAAGSLSMVRVLTKIYRNDDDEEEVPVLGSCTGPDGRTWNPTLVKEVDDSGSTPLHYVASVGNISALKLLLGYDTSPAYVPDSSGLFPIHVAAKMGYGQLIYELSKHCPDCDEMLDSKGRNFLHIAVDHKKWKVVWHFCGTQELERMVNVMDYEGNTALHLAVKNADQMIVSLLMANKGVLPNIVNNQGLTALDLAVLATDKGISYTLVIILRCLAWTGAVLSPRRLDHFIDEFSIGKTSGNELKKFTNISQNLVVGSVLISTVTFAAVFTLPGGYISDSHPHAGAPILSHRYTFKAFVMANTLAFVGSTLSTIWLTYAGSEHVHPLLRAVYMFFSVISMEQATRSMVAAFALGAYVVLSPVSDRIAIVVCLSTFTTLLLRNPSNWQLGFLLMPIKRRLGWRGSFKAHLPQETRSRLTVGVGSNFASLIFWRMLGMLCTYSFIFLLALL
;
A
#
# COMPACT_ATOMS: atom_id res chain seq x y z
N MET A 1 28.31 57.25 -29.53
CA MET A 1 26.98 57.80 -29.87
C MET A 1 26.17 57.84 -28.60
N ALA A 2 25.48 58.95 -28.32
CA ALA A 2 24.75 59.14 -27.08
C ALA A 2 23.46 59.92 -27.36
N SER A 3 22.47 59.72 -26.47
CA SER A 3 21.53 60.76 -26.03
C SER A 3 20.41 61.23 -27.01
N PRO A 4 19.31 61.82 -26.49
CA PRO A 4 18.77 61.69 -25.12
C PRO A 4 17.20 61.71 -25.00
N ALA A 5 16.74 61.55 -23.75
CA ALA A 5 15.72 62.40 -23.09
C ALA A 5 14.20 62.28 -23.45
N PRO A 6 13.30 62.73 -22.54
CA PRO A 6 13.40 62.73 -21.06
C PRO A 6 12.07 62.47 -20.29
N GLU A 7 12.16 62.38 -18.94
CA GLU A 7 11.24 63.00 -17.92
C GLU A 7 9.73 62.64 -17.89
N VAL A 8 8.93 62.77 -16.80
CA VAL A 8 9.07 62.87 -15.32
C VAL A 8 7.70 62.40 -14.72
N GLU A 9 7.32 62.29 -13.44
CA GLU A 9 7.70 62.89 -12.15
C GLU A 9 7.67 61.83 -11.00
N THR A 10 7.48 62.26 -9.74
CA THR A 10 7.41 61.44 -8.51
C THR A 10 6.17 61.79 -7.63
N SER A 11 5.96 61.03 -6.55
CA SER A 11 4.87 61.15 -5.56
C SER A 11 5.30 61.98 -4.31
N PRO A 12 4.46 62.23 -3.26
CA PRO A 12 3.06 61.83 -2.99
C PRO A 12 2.09 63.06 -2.92
N PRO A 13 1.55 63.65 -1.81
CA PRO A 13 1.55 63.36 -0.35
C PRO A 13 0.14 63.19 0.31
N SER A 14 0.16 62.77 1.60
CA SER A 14 -0.79 63.06 2.72
C SER A 14 -2.33 63.16 2.54
N THR A 15 -3.06 62.50 3.46
CA THR A 15 -4.45 62.83 3.84
C THR A 15 -4.53 64.16 4.61
N PRO A 16 -5.69 64.84 4.61
CA PRO A 16 -6.63 64.68 5.74
C PRO A 16 -8.12 64.67 5.35
N THR A 17 -8.97 64.47 6.36
CA THR A 17 -10.44 64.42 6.28
C THR A 17 -11.12 65.78 6.02
N THR A 18 -12.22 65.76 5.27
CA THR A 18 -13.46 66.49 5.61
C THR A 18 -14.65 65.87 4.89
N ALA A 19 -15.86 66.08 5.40
CA ALA A 19 -17.08 65.43 4.92
C ALA A 19 -17.89 66.34 3.98
N SER A 20 -18.61 65.73 3.02
CA SER A 20 -20.07 65.91 2.85
C SER A 20 -20.60 65.03 1.71
N CYS A 21 -21.83 64.52 1.86
CA CYS A 21 -22.55 63.87 0.75
C CYS A 21 -23.16 64.91 -0.19
N PRO A 22 -23.34 64.54 -1.46
CA PRO A 22 -24.65 64.66 -2.09
C PRO A 22 -25.26 63.29 -2.45
N THR A 23 -26.58 63.27 -2.60
CA THR A 23 -27.41 62.08 -2.80
C THR A 23 -27.14 61.35 -4.13
N PRO A 24 -27.21 60.01 -4.18
CA PRO A 24 -27.22 59.28 -5.45
C PRO A 24 -28.51 59.54 -6.24
N ARG A 25 -28.41 59.47 -7.57
CA ARG A 25 -29.56 59.38 -8.50
C ARG A 25 -29.90 57.90 -8.78
N PRO A 26 -31.10 57.58 -9.27
CA PRO A 26 -31.73 56.28 -8.99
C PRO A 26 -31.45 55.18 -10.02
N ASP A 27 -31.85 53.96 -9.62
CA ASP A 27 -32.25 52.81 -10.44
C ASP A 27 -31.25 52.20 -11.42
N VAL A 28 -30.34 51.39 -10.88
CA VAL A 28 -29.89 50.17 -11.56
C VAL A 28 -30.80 49.02 -11.12
N VAL A 29 -31.61 48.49 -12.04
CA VAL A 29 -32.55 47.39 -11.74
C VAL A 29 -31.77 46.10 -11.50
N SER A 30 -31.58 45.74 -10.23
CA SER A 30 -31.04 44.44 -9.83
C SER A 30 -32.06 43.33 -10.06
N ALA A 31 -31.61 42.18 -10.59
CA ALA A 31 -32.43 40.98 -10.72
C ALA A 31 -33.03 40.54 -9.35
N PRO A 32 -34.23 39.91 -9.32
CA PRO A 32 -34.97 39.62 -8.09
C PRO A 32 -34.29 38.54 -7.20
N SER A 33 -33.32 38.96 -6.40
CA SER A 33 -32.61 38.10 -5.45
C SER A 33 -33.46 37.79 -4.22
N MET A 34 -33.60 36.51 -3.89
CA MET A 34 -34.35 36.02 -2.72
C MET A 34 -33.91 36.69 -1.40
N SER A 35 -34.85 37.31 -0.69
CA SER A 35 -34.54 38.07 0.53
C SER A 35 -34.03 37.18 1.67
N PRO A 36 -33.12 37.67 2.54
CA PRO A 36 -32.57 36.88 3.65
C PRO A 36 -33.62 36.47 4.70
N ALA A 37 -34.79 37.10 4.73
CA ALA A 37 -35.92 36.66 5.57
C ALA A 37 -36.63 35.45 4.93
N LEU A 38 -36.95 35.54 3.63
CA LEU A 38 -37.61 34.49 2.87
C LEU A 38 -36.76 33.21 2.79
N LEU A 39 -35.45 33.33 2.56
CA LEU A 39 -34.52 32.19 2.55
C LEU A 39 -34.44 31.47 3.91
N ARG A 40 -34.45 32.22 5.03
CA ARG A 40 -34.48 31.61 6.38
C ARG A 40 -35.80 30.90 6.65
N ALA A 41 -36.93 31.48 6.22
CA ALA A 41 -38.23 30.83 6.35
C ALA A 41 -38.29 29.54 5.53
N ALA A 42 -37.86 29.56 4.26
CA ALA A 42 -37.81 28.38 3.40
C ALA A 42 -36.92 27.25 3.96
N ARG A 43 -35.73 27.59 4.49
CA ARG A 43 -34.84 26.61 5.16
C ARG A 43 -35.46 26.02 6.43
N SER A 44 -36.31 26.77 7.13
CA SER A 44 -36.95 26.32 8.38
C SER A 44 -38.11 25.33 8.21
N GLY A 45 -38.63 25.15 6.99
CA GLY A 45 -39.76 24.25 6.70
C GLY A 45 -41.14 24.74 7.16
N ASP A 46 -41.18 25.80 7.98
CA ASP A 46 -42.40 26.33 8.58
C ASP A 46 -43.23 27.16 7.58
N GLU A 47 -44.32 26.58 7.09
CA GLU A 47 -45.26 27.22 6.17
C GLU A 47 -45.76 28.58 6.66
N ARG A 48 -46.04 28.72 7.96
CA ARG A 48 -46.59 29.96 8.54
C ARG A 48 -45.53 31.06 8.54
N ARG A 49 -44.26 30.70 8.78
CA ARG A 49 -43.13 31.62 8.60
C ARG A 49 -42.89 31.95 7.14
N LEU A 50 -43.02 31.00 6.20
CA LEU A 50 -42.86 31.29 4.78
C LEU A 50 -43.95 32.23 4.26
N VAL A 51 -45.23 31.95 4.56
CA VAL A 51 -46.36 32.82 4.17
C VAL A 51 -46.21 34.20 4.82
N LYS A 52 -45.81 34.29 6.10
CA LYS A 52 -45.55 35.59 6.73
C LYS A 52 -44.36 36.34 6.12
N ALA A 53 -43.33 35.64 5.63
CA ALA A 53 -42.21 36.27 4.93
C ALA A 53 -42.65 36.76 3.53
N LEU A 54 -43.37 35.95 2.77
CA LEU A 54 -43.92 36.31 1.45
C LEU A 54 -44.88 37.52 1.53
N LEU A 55 -45.68 37.62 2.59
CA LEU A 55 -46.60 38.76 2.82
C LEU A 55 -45.89 40.01 3.38
N ALA A 56 -44.63 39.90 3.80
CA ALA A 56 -43.83 41.02 4.32
C ALA A 56 -42.79 41.52 3.31
N ASP A 57 -42.65 40.86 2.15
CA ASP A 57 -41.73 41.22 1.09
C ASP A 57 -42.50 42.00 0.00
N PRO A 58 -42.20 43.29 -0.24
CA PRO A 58 -42.99 44.13 -1.15
C PRO A 58 -42.86 43.74 -2.64
N ALA A 59 -42.01 42.76 -2.96
CA ALA A 59 -41.79 42.24 -4.31
C ALA A 59 -42.65 41.00 -4.67
N ALA A 60 -43.65 40.64 -3.86
CA ALA A 60 -44.61 39.59 -4.23
C ALA A 60 -45.61 40.11 -5.31
N PRO A 61 -45.99 39.33 -6.35
CA PRO A 61 -45.82 37.88 -6.45
C PRO A 61 -45.31 37.39 -7.84
N ASP A 62 -44.03 37.05 -7.95
CA ASP A 62 -43.60 36.03 -8.91
C ASP A 62 -42.72 34.98 -8.21
N LEU A 63 -43.34 33.85 -7.89
CA LEU A 63 -42.71 32.72 -7.19
C LEU A 63 -41.66 32.01 -8.05
N GLU A 64 -41.71 32.18 -9.38
CA GLU A 64 -40.81 31.52 -10.34
C GLU A 64 -39.59 32.38 -10.66
N ALA A 65 -39.70 33.71 -10.53
CA ALA A 65 -38.58 34.65 -10.68
C ALA A 65 -37.63 34.71 -9.45
N VAL A 66 -38.10 34.35 -8.25
CA VAL A 66 -37.32 34.50 -7.00
C VAL A 66 -36.31 33.35 -6.82
N ALA A 67 -35.02 33.67 -6.96
CA ALA A 67 -33.91 32.73 -6.80
C ALA A 67 -32.81 33.23 -5.85
N THR A 68 -32.04 32.31 -5.26
CA THR A 68 -30.80 32.63 -4.53
C THR A 68 -29.67 33.02 -5.48
N THR A 69 -28.53 33.46 -4.93
CA THR A 69 -27.28 33.66 -5.69
C THR A 69 -26.74 32.38 -6.37
N GLY A 70 -27.22 31.19 -5.99
CA GLY A 70 -26.92 29.92 -6.65
C GLY A 70 -27.94 29.50 -7.70
N GLY A 71 -28.97 30.33 -7.98
CA GLY A 71 -30.10 29.98 -8.84
C GLY A 71 -31.13 29.04 -8.18
N ASP A 72 -30.96 28.67 -6.91
CA ASP A 72 -31.94 27.84 -6.20
C ASP A 72 -33.25 28.62 -5.99
N THR A 73 -34.36 28.08 -6.50
CA THR A 73 -35.71 28.61 -6.23
C THR A 73 -36.22 28.17 -4.85
N LEU A 74 -37.38 28.69 -4.42
CA LEU A 74 -38.07 28.24 -3.21
C LEU A 74 -38.23 26.71 -3.12
N LEU A 75 -38.54 26.05 -4.24
CA LEU A 75 -38.74 24.60 -4.27
C LEU A 75 -37.42 23.82 -4.18
N HIS A 76 -36.31 24.36 -4.70
CA HIS A 76 -34.96 23.79 -4.49
C HIS A 76 -34.58 23.80 -3.00
N VAL A 77 -34.85 24.89 -2.29
CA VAL A 77 -34.58 25.01 -0.85
C VAL A 77 -35.47 24.07 -0.03
N ALA A 78 -36.76 23.98 -0.36
CA ALA A 78 -37.68 23.04 0.29
C ALA A 78 -37.27 21.57 0.06
N ALA A 79 -36.84 21.25 -1.16
CA ALA A 79 -36.37 19.90 -1.53
C ALA A 79 -35.07 19.51 -0.81
N SER A 80 -34.08 20.41 -0.78
CA SER A 80 -32.82 20.20 -0.04
C SER A 80 -33.03 20.09 1.48
N GLY A 81 -34.09 20.70 2.02
CA GLY A 81 -34.46 20.60 3.43
C GLY A 81 -35.35 19.40 3.78
N GLY A 82 -35.86 18.66 2.78
CA GLY A 82 -36.80 17.55 2.98
C GLY A 82 -38.24 17.97 3.34
N HIS A 83 -38.59 19.24 3.14
CA HIS A 83 -39.84 19.85 3.64
C HIS A 83 -41.04 19.52 2.75
N ALA A 84 -41.60 18.32 2.91
CA ALA A 84 -42.69 17.76 2.10
C ALA A 84 -43.95 18.64 2.02
N GLU A 85 -44.48 19.11 3.15
CA GLU A 85 -45.68 19.97 3.18
C GLU A 85 -45.43 21.29 2.42
N LEU A 86 -44.28 21.93 2.70
CA LEU A 86 -43.85 23.17 2.05
C LEU A 86 -43.69 23.00 0.52
N ALA A 87 -43.13 21.87 0.08
CA ALA A 87 -43.06 21.53 -1.34
C ALA A 87 -44.46 21.36 -1.96
N SER A 88 -45.39 20.72 -1.26
CA SER A 88 -46.78 20.58 -1.72
C SER A 88 -47.51 21.93 -1.82
N LEU A 89 -47.19 22.88 -0.95
CA LEU A 89 -47.76 24.24 -0.95
C LEU A 89 -47.22 25.04 -2.14
N LEU A 90 -45.91 24.96 -2.39
CA LEU A 90 -45.25 25.63 -3.52
C LEU A 90 -45.74 25.09 -4.87
N LEU A 91 -45.79 23.77 -5.05
CA LEU A 91 -46.27 23.13 -6.28
C LEU A 91 -47.72 23.48 -6.61
N ARG A 92 -48.59 23.66 -5.60
CA ARG A 92 -49.98 24.11 -5.77
C ARG A 92 -50.12 25.59 -6.17
N ARG A 93 -49.03 26.38 -6.16
CA ARG A 93 -49.05 27.83 -6.44
C ARG A 93 -48.15 28.26 -7.60
N ALA A 94 -47.07 27.53 -7.86
CA ALA A 94 -46.10 27.80 -8.91
C ALA A 94 -45.58 26.46 -9.47
N PRO A 95 -46.33 25.81 -10.36
CA PRO A 95 -45.98 24.49 -10.87
C PRO A 95 -44.75 24.48 -11.79
N GLY A 96 -44.38 25.61 -12.42
CA GLY A 96 -43.18 25.73 -13.25
C GLY A 96 -41.89 25.52 -12.46
N LEU A 97 -41.91 25.79 -11.14
CA LEU A 97 -40.82 25.47 -10.22
C LEU A 97 -40.38 23.99 -10.25
N LEU A 98 -41.27 23.06 -10.62
CA LEU A 98 -40.98 21.63 -10.74
C LEU A 98 -39.84 21.36 -11.74
N ALA A 99 -39.81 22.13 -12.83
CA ALA A 99 -38.85 22.01 -13.93
C ALA A 99 -37.63 22.93 -13.81
N ALA A 100 -37.65 23.86 -12.85
CA ALA A 100 -36.61 24.86 -12.67
C ALA A 100 -35.24 24.20 -12.46
N ARG A 101 -34.19 24.84 -12.99
CA ARG A 101 -32.80 24.38 -12.91
C ARG A 101 -31.97 25.47 -12.24
N ASN A 102 -31.27 25.14 -11.16
CA ASN A 102 -30.36 26.08 -10.49
C ASN A 102 -29.09 26.32 -11.33
N ALA A 103 -28.14 27.12 -10.82
CA ALA A 103 -26.90 27.39 -11.56
C ALA A 103 -26.13 26.09 -11.89
N ALA A 104 -26.11 25.10 -11.00
CA ALA A 104 -25.50 23.79 -11.20
C ALA A 104 -26.29 22.85 -12.13
N LEU A 105 -27.40 23.33 -12.72
CA LEU A 105 -28.37 22.57 -13.51
C LEU A 105 -29.06 21.44 -12.75
N ASP A 106 -28.91 21.38 -11.41
CA ASP A 106 -29.73 20.54 -10.56
C ASP A 106 -31.19 21.00 -10.66
N THR A 107 -32.13 20.05 -10.58
CA THR A 107 -33.56 20.33 -10.37
C THR A 107 -33.93 20.07 -8.90
N PRO A 108 -35.14 20.43 -8.42
CA PRO A 108 -35.59 20.06 -7.08
C PRO A 108 -35.57 18.53 -6.82
N LEU A 109 -35.70 17.71 -7.87
CA LEU A 109 -35.58 16.26 -7.78
C LEU A 109 -34.14 15.81 -7.44
N HIS A 110 -33.12 16.47 -7.99
CA HIS A 110 -31.72 16.20 -7.66
C HIS A 110 -31.43 16.55 -6.19
N LEU A 111 -31.86 17.73 -5.73
CA LEU A 111 -31.60 18.16 -4.35
C LEU A 111 -32.34 17.32 -3.31
N SER A 112 -33.58 16.90 -3.58
CA SER A 112 -34.30 15.97 -2.69
C SER A 112 -33.73 14.55 -2.71
N ALA A 113 -33.22 14.08 -3.84
CA ALA A 113 -32.50 12.81 -3.93
C ALA A 113 -31.17 12.85 -3.16
N ARG A 114 -30.36 13.90 -3.35
CA ARG A 114 -29.09 14.16 -2.64
C ARG A 114 -29.29 14.25 -1.12
N ALA A 115 -30.43 14.79 -0.68
CA ALA A 115 -30.84 14.89 0.73
C ALA A 115 -31.54 13.63 1.29
N GLY A 116 -31.78 12.58 0.50
CA GLY A 116 -32.49 11.37 0.94
C GLY A 116 -33.98 11.56 1.23
N ALA A 117 -34.56 12.67 0.76
CA ALA A 117 -35.91 13.14 1.08
C ALA A 117 -37.00 12.39 0.28
N HIS A 118 -37.14 11.08 0.51
CA HIS A 118 -38.06 10.19 -0.22
C HIS A 118 -39.51 10.69 -0.28
N LYS A 119 -40.01 11.38 0.76
CA LYS A 119 -41.34 11.99 0.75
C LYS A 119 -41.45 13.13 -0.28
N VAL A 120 -40.42 13.98 -0.39
CA VAL A 120 -40.39 15.06 -1.39
C VAL A 120 -40.23 14.47 -2.78
N VAL A 121 -39.36 13.46 -2.96
CA VAL A 121 -39.22 12.74 -4.23
C VAL A 121 -40.56 12.17 -4.70
N ALA A 122 -41.30 11.49 -3.82
CA ALA A 122 -42.63 10.95 -4.14
C ALA A 122 -43.65 12.05 -4.52
N LEU A 123 -43.64 13.20 -3.83
CA LEU A 123 -44.49 14.34 -4.17
C LEU A 123 -44.13 15.00 -5.50
N LEU A 124 -42.83 15.16 -5.82
CA LEU A 124 -42.35 15.71 -7.09
C LEU A 124 -42.71 14.78 -8.26
N VAL A 125 -42.53 13.47 -8.09
CA VAL A 125 -42.96 12.44 -9.06
C VAL A 125 -44.46 12.53 -9.28
N ALA A 126 -45.28 12.47 -8.23
CA ALA A 126 -46.73 12.54 -8.34
C ALA A 126 -47.22 13.83 -9.01
N ALA A 127 -46.62 14.98 -8.67
CA ALA A 127 -46.93 16.27 -9.30
C ALA A 127 -46.64 16.24 -10.82
N SER A 128 -45.52 15.63 -11.24
CA SER A 128 -45.17 15.48 -12.66
C SER A 128 -46.05 14.49 -13.45
N SER A 129 -46.83 13.65 -12.77
CA SER A 129 -47.88 12.83 -13.39
C SER A 129 -49.22 13.56 -13.53
N SER A 130 -49.45 14.62 -12.73
CA SER A 130 -50.72 15.35 -12.67
C SER A 130 -50.76 16.66 -13.46
N THR A 131 -49.62 17.12 -13.99
CA THR A 131 -49.45 18.49 -14.51
C THR A 131 -49.01 18.50 -15.97
N PHE A 132 -49.47 19.49 -16.73
CA PHE A 132 -48.95 19.84 -18.07
C PHE A 132 -47.46 20.29 -17.98
N PRO A 133 -46.70 20.36 -19.09
CA PRO A 133 -45.30 19.89 -19.14
C PRO A 133 -44.32 20.61 -18.20
N PRO A 134 -43.23 19.94 -17.78
CA PRO A 134 -42.59 18.77 -18.41
C PRO A 134 -43.31 17.44 -18.14
N SER A 135 -43.07 16.46 -19.01
CA SER A 135 -43.47 15.08 -18.73
C SER A 135 -42.61 14.48 -17.60
N LEU A 136 -43.18 13.55 -16.84
CA LEU A 136 -42.47 12.75 -15.81
C LEU A 136 -41.08 12.29 -16.30
N ARG A 137 -41.00 11.72 -17.52
CA ARG A 137 -39.73 11.26 -18.15
C ARG A 137 -38.70 12.37 -18.35
N ALA A 138 -39.13 13.59 -18.68
CA ALA A 138 -38.23 14.73 -18.85
C ALA A 138 -37.75 15.30 -17.50
N LEU A 139 -38.53 15.12 -16.43
CA LEU A 139 -38.12 15.50 -15.08
C LEU A 139 -37.19 14.46 -14.44
N THR A 140 -37.49 13.17 -14.55
CA THR A 140 -36.68 12.08 -14.01
C THR A 140 -35.31 12.02 -14.67
N ARG A 141 -35.28 12.08 -16.00
CA ARG A 141 -34.06 11.99 -16.84
C ARG A 141 -33.39 13.34 -17.09
N ALA A 142 -33.83 14.40 -16.41
CA ALA A 142 -33.09 15.65 -16.36
C ALA A 142 -31.70 15.37 -15.76
N THR A 143 -30.67 15.95 -16.37
CA THR A 143 -29.28 15.83 -15.90
C THR A 143 -28.76 17.16 -15.34
N ASN A 144 -27.88 17.10 -14.35
CA ASN A 144 -27.16 18.25 -13.79
C ASN A 144 -25.91 18.63 -14.63
N ARG A 145 -25.10 19.60 -14.17
CA ARG A 145 -23.86 20.02 -14.86
C ARG A 145 -22.82 18.91 -15.07
N ARG A 146 -22.94 17.78 -14.39
CA ARG A 146 -22.06 16.60 -14.51
C ARG A 146 -22.65 15.53 -15.44
N GLY A 147 -23.78 15.80 -16.09
CA GLY A 147 -24.54 14.82 -16.86
C GLY A 147 -25.25 13.76 -16.01
N GLU A 148 -25.27 13.90 -14.68
CA GLU A 148 -25.86 12.92 -13.76
C GLU A 148 -27.36 13.17 -13.60
N THR A 149 -28.18 12.11 -13.55
CA THR A 149 -29.59 12.16 -13.13
C THR A 149 -29.73 12.12 -11.61
N ALA A 150 -30.91 12.50 -11.08
CA ALA A 150 -31.22 12.47 -9.66
C ALA A 150 -30.99 11.10 -8.96
N LEU A 151 -31.06 9.97 -9.69
CA LEU A 151 -30.78 8.65 -9.11
C LEU A 151 -29.30 8.51 -8.69
N HIS A 152 -28.37 9.10 -9.42
CA HIS A 152 -26.94 9.10 -9.07
C HIS A 152 -26.68 9.83 -7.74
N ASP A 153 -27.37 10.95 -7.50
CA ASP A 153 -27.29 11.66 -6.22
C ASP A 153 -27.87 10.85 -5.04
N ALA A 154 -28.98 10.13 -5.25
CA ALA A 154 -29.53 9.21 -4.26
C ALA A 154 -28.57 8.03 -3.96
N VAL A 155 -27.97 7.44 -5.00
CA VAL A 155 -26.98 6.36 -4.86
C VAL A 155 -25.74 6.82 -4.12
N ARG A 156 -25.18 7.97 -4.52
CA ARG A 156 -23.99 8.60 -3.93
C ARG A 156 -24.19 8.97 -2.46
N GLY A 157 -25.41 9.38 -2.08
CA GLY A 157 -25.77 9.61 -0.69
C GLY A 157 -26.05 8.33 0.13
N GLY A 158 -26.09 7.14 -0.51
CA GLY A 158 -26.46 5.89 0.15
C GLY A 158 -27.95 5.78 0.49
N HIS A 159 -28.81 6.56 -0.16
CA HIS A 159 -30.20 6.75 0.23
C HIS A 159 -31.14 5.71 -0.41
N ASP A 160 -31.11 4.48 0.10
CA ASP A 160 -31.90 3.32 -0.37
C ASP A 160 -33.39 3.63 -0.66
N ALA A 161 -34.01 4.48 0.18
CA ALA A 161 -35.43 4.81 0.07
C ALA A 161 -35.75 5.74 -1.12
N THR A 162 -34.91 6.75 -1.39
CA THR A 162 -35.04 7.58 -2.60
C THR A 162 -34.65 6.82 -3.86
N ALA A 163 -33.66 5.93 -3.80
CA ALA A 163 -33.28 5.11 -4.95
C ALA A 163 -34.45 4.21 -5.41
N ARG A 164 -35.14 3.54 -4.48
CA ARG A 164 -36.38 2.79 -4.76
C ARG A 164 -37.50 3.68 -5.30
N ALA A 165 -37.74 4.85 -4.69
CA ALA A 165 -38.81 5.76 -5.12
C ALA A 165 -38.58 6.34 -6.53
N LEU A 166 -37.33 6.63 -6.90
CA LEU A 166 -36.96 7.10 -8.24
C LEU A 166 -37.09 5.98 -9.28
N ALA A 167 -36.56 4.79 -9.01
CA ALA A 167 -36.64 3.68 -9.95
C ALA A 167 -38.08 3.18 -10.18
N ALA A 168 -38.94 3.22 -9.16
CA ALA A 168 -40.37 2.94 -9.30
C ALA A 168 -41.12 4.00 -10.13
N ALA A 169 -40.59 5.22 -10.24
CA ALA A 169 -41.17 6.30 -11.05
C ALA A 169 -40.75 6.22 -12.54
N ASP A 170 -39.55 5.72 -12.82
CA ASP A 170 -39.03 5.55 -14.18
C ASP A 170 -38.01 4.39 -14.20
N PRO A 171 -38.46 3.16 -14.55
CA PRO A 171 -37.61 1.95 -14.51
C PRO A 171 -36.37 1.98 -15.40
N VAL A 172 -36.24 2.98 -16.29
CA VAL A 172 -35.04 3.16 -17.12
C VAL A 172 -33.94 3.94 -16.39
N LEU A 173 -34.27 4.73 -15.35
CA LEU A 173 -33.27 5.52 -14.59
C LEU A 173 -32.04 4.73 -14.11
N PRO A 174 -32.17 3.48 -13.62
CA PRO A 174 -31.01 2.69 -13.22
C PRO A 174 -30.06 2.37 -14.39
N GLY A 175 -30.54 2.35 -15.63
CA GLY A 175 -29.76 2.09 -16.85
C GLY A 175 -29.31 3.34 -17.61
N LEU A 176 -29.30 4.51 -16.96
CA LEU A 176 -28.75 5.74 -17.55
C LEU A 176 -27.43 6.09 -16.88
N CYS A 177 -26.34 6.06 -17.66
CA CYS A 177 -25.05 6.60 -17.26
C CYS A 177 -25.10 8.11 -16.99
N GLY A 178 -24.26 8.59 -16.06
CA GLY A 178 -23.90 9.99 -15.93
C GLY A 178 -22.93 10.46 -17.01
N GLY A 179 -22.50 11.74 -16.94
CA GLY A 179 -21.66 12.37 -17.96
C GLY A 179 -20.18 11.96 -18.01
N ALA A 180 -19.80 10.93 -17.25
CA ALA A 180 -18.46 10.30 -17.24
C ALA A 180 -18.55 8.77 -17.38
N GLY A 181 -19.60 8.29 -18.06
CA GLY A 181 -19.92 6.86 -18.21
C GLY A 181 -20.43 6.16 -16.94
N GLU A 182 -20.13 6.69 -15.75
CA GLU A 182 -20.53 6.15 -14.44
C GLU A 182 -22.04 5.88 -14.35
N SER A 183 -22.45 4.64 -14.12
CA SER A 183 -23.85 4.28 -13.87
C SER A 183 -24.22 4.25 -12.37
N PRO A 184 -25.51 4.20 -12.02
CA PRO A 184 -25.95 4.01 -10.64
C PRO A 184 -25.38 2.73 -9.99
N MET A 185 -25.28 1.64 -10.75
CA MET A 185 -24.73 0.38 -10.26
C MET A 185 -23.20 0.46 -10.02
N TYR A 186 -22.50 1.12 -10.93
CA TYR A 186 -21.08 1.48 -10.78
C TYR A 186 -20.85 2.30 -9.50
N MET A 187 -21.61 3.37 -9.27
CA MET A 187 -21.40 4.27 -8.12
C MET A 187 -21.64 3.54 -6.79
N ALA A 188 -22.63 2.64 -6.73
CA ALA A 188 -22.88 1.81 -5.56
C ALA A 188 -21.71 0.83 -5.26
N ALA A 189 -21.11 0.25 -6.30
CA ALA A 189 -19.95 -0.63 -6.19
C ALA A 189 -18.67 0.12 -5.80
N ALA A 190 -18.41 1.29 -6.40
CA ALA A 190 -17.28 2.16 -6.08
C ALA A 190 -17.33 2.72 -4.65
N ALA A 191 -18.53 3.06 -4.15
CA ALA A 191 -18.77 3.41 -2.76
C ALA A 191 -18.72 2.20 -1.79
N GLY A 192 -18.60 0.98 -2.30
CA GLY A 192 -18.62 -0.26 -1.52
C GLY A 192 -19.95 -0.55 -0.81
N SER A 193 -21.04 0.12 -1.19
CA SER A 193 -22.31 0.11 -0.46
C SER A 193 -23.13 -1.14 -0.78
N LEU A 194 -22.96 -2.18 0.04
CA LEU A 194 -23.69 -3.45 -0.11
C LEU A 194 -25.22 -3.28 -0.08
N SER A 195 -25.73 -2.32 0.69
CA SER A 195 -27.17 -1.99 0.73
C SER A 195 -27.64 -1.43 -0.61
N MET A 196 -26.96 -0.40 -1.14
CA MET A 196 -27.34 0.21 -2.41
C MET A 196 -27.18 -0.76 -3.58
N VAL A 197 -26.12 -1.58 -3.58
CA VAL A 197 -25.93 -2.70 -4.53
C VAL A 197 -27.14 -3.65 -4.48
N ARG A 198 -27.56 -4.12 -3.30
CA ARG A 198 -28.77 -4.96 -3.15
C ARG A 198 -30.04 -4.27 -3.66
N VAL A 199 -30.20 -2.98 -3.38
CA VAL A 199 -31.37 -2.19 -3.79
C VAL A 199 -31.44 -2.11 -5.31
N LEU A 200 -30.34 -1.73 -5.96
CA LEU A 200 -30.27 -1.64 -7.42
C LEU A 200 -30.46 -3.02 -8.07
N THR A 201 -29.81 -4.08 -7.57
CA THR A 201 -30.00 -5.42 -8.17
C THR A 201 -31.41 -5.97 -8.01
N LYS A 202 -32.14 -5.65 -6.93
CA LYS A 202 -33.57 -5.99 -6.86
C LYS A 202 -34.40 -5.13 -7.83
N ILE A 203 -34.10 -3.84 -7.95
CA ILE A 203 -34.78 -2.92 -8.89
C ILE A 203 -34.69 -3.43 -10.34
N TYR A 204 -33.53 -3.94 -10.79
CA TYR A 204 -33.39 -4.46 -12.15
C TYR A 204 -34.17 -5.76 -12.42
N ARG A 205 -34.59 -6.49 -11.38
CA ARG A 205 -35.02 -7.89 -11.55
C ARG A 205 -36.52 -8.06 -11.83
N ASN A 206 -37.37 -7.09 -11.47
CA ASN A 206 -38.85 -7.16 -11.52
C ASN A 206 -39.44 -8.48 -10.99
N ASP A 207 -40.04 -8.47 -9.80
CA ASP A 207 -40.43 -9.69 -9.06
C ASP A 207 -41.47 -10.63 -9.74
N ASP A 208 -42.00 -10.30 -10.92
CA ASP A 208 -43.14 -10.98 -11.56
C ASP A 208 -42.77 -11.90 -12.77
N ASP A 209 -41.64 -11.69 -13.47
CA ASP A 209 -41.33 -12.38 -14.73
C ASP A 209 -40.17 -13.41 -14.57
N GLU A 210 -40.46 -14.72 -14.64
CA GLU A 210 -39.43 -15.78 -14.75
C GLU A 210 -39.00 -16.07 -16.21
N GLU A 211 -39.79 -15.68 -17.22
CA GLU A 211 -39.46 -15.80 -18.64
C GLU A 211 -39.89 -14.54 -19.44
N GLU A 212 -39.16 -14.28 -20.55
CA GLU A 212 -39.24 -13.14 -21.48
C GLU A 212 -38.91 -11.73 -20.94
N VAL A 213 -38.08 -10.99 -21.69
CA VAL A 213 -37.64 -9.62 -21.35
C VAL A 213 -38.57 -8.59 -22.00
N PRO A 214 -39.27 -7.73 -21.25
CA PRO A 214 -40.16 -6.72 -21.84
C PRO A 214 -39.39 -5.65 -22.64
N VAL A 215 -39.51 -5.69 -23.96
CA VAL A 215 -38.89 -4.70 -24.88
C VAL A 215 -39.57 -3.34 -24.71
N LEU A 216 -38.89 -2.38 -24.06
CA LEU A 216 -39.49 -1.06 -23.79
C LEU A 216 -38.61 0.15 -24.19
N GLY A 217 -38.94 0.75 -25.33
CA GLY A 217 -38.80 2.20 -25.55
C GLY A 217 -37.38 2.76 -25.72
N SER A 218 -36.82 2.60 -26.91
CA SER A 218 -35.61 3.30 -27.39
C SER A 218 -35.58 4.78 -26.98
N CYS A 219 -34.48 5.20 -26.35
CA CYS A 219 -34.19 6.59 -26.01
C CYS A 219 -32.72 6.88 -26.34
N THR A 220 -32.50 7.75 -27.33
CA THR A 220 -31.16 8.07 -27.84
C THR A 220 -30.43 9.08 -26.95
N GLY A 221 -29.28 8.68 -26.39
CA GLY A 221 -28.21 9.63 -26.04
C GLY A 221 -27.48 10.11 -27.30
N PRO A 222 -26.64 11.16 -27.22
CA PRO A 222 -25.97 11.75 -28.40
C PRO A 222 -25.10 10.76 -29.20
N ASP A 223 -24.45 9.82 -28.50
CA ASP A 223 -23.37 8.98 -29.06
C ASP A 223 -23.82 7.58 -29.52
N GLY A 224 -25.12 7.38 -29.77
CA GLY A 224 -25.63 6.31 -30.65
C GLY A 224 -25.46 4.85 -30.19
N ARG A 225 -25.20 4.57 -28.90
CA ARG A 225 -25.08 3.20 -28.37
C ARG A 225 -26.44 2.62 -27.95
N THR A 226 -26.71 1.38 -28.36
CA THR A 226 -27.92 0.61 -28.04
C THR A 226 -27.76 -0.24 -26.78
N TRP A 227 -28.87 -0.49 -26.07
CA TRP A 227 -28.88 -1.10 -24.73
C TRP A 227 -29.62 -2.45 -24.69
N ASN A 228 -29.15 -3.35 -23.82
CA ASN A 228 -29.78 -4.62 -23.44
C ASN A 228 -29.32 -5.00 -21.99
N PRO A 229 -29.51 -6.20 -21.37
CA PRO A 229 -29.54 -6.34 -19.91
C PRO A 229 -28.13 -6.45 -19.27
N THR A 230 -27.11 -6.00 -19.98
CA THR A 230 -25.68 -6.27 -19.74
C THR A 230 -25.08 -5.36 -18.68
N LEU A 231 -25.85 -4.96 -17.67
CA LEU A 231 -25.48 -3.80 -16.85
C LEU A 231 -24.28 -4.05 -15.91
N VAL A 232 -24.08 -5.29 -15.47
CA VAL A 232 -22.86 -5.68 -14.73
C VAL A 232 -21.60 -5.69 -15.63
N LYS A 233 -21.77 -5.59 -16.96
CA LYS A 233 -20.72 -5.46 -17.99
C LYS A 233 -20.55 -4.03 -18.50
N GLU A 234 -21.32 -3.07 -17.99
CA GLU A 234 -21.01 -1.65 -18.23
C GLU A 234 -19.57 -1.38 -17.83
N VAL A 235 -18.90 -0.59 -18.66
CA VAL A 235 -17.56 -0.10 -18.42
C VAL A 235 -17.61 1.41 -18.34
N ASP A 236 -16.88 1.98 -17.39
CA ASP A 236 -16.68 3.42 -17.34
C ASP A 236 -15.71 3.91 -18.43
N ASP A 237 -15.39 5.21 -18.43
CA ASP A 237 -14.42 5.82 -19.35
C ASP A 237 -13.00 5.19 -19.26
N SER A 238 -12.71 4.40 -18.21
CA SER A 238 -11.47 3.63 -18.03
C SER A 238 -11.58 2.15 -18.40
N GLY A 239 -12.70 1.71 -19.00
CA GLY A 239 -12.95 0.30 -19.31
C GLY A 239 -13.33 -0.56 -18.09
N SER A 240 -13.49 0.02 -16.91
CA SER A 240 -13.62 -0.73 -15.65
C SER A 240 -15.08 -1.07 -15.34
N THR A 241 -15.39 -2.37 -15.24
CA THR A 241 -16.70 -2.86 -14.76
C THR A 241 -16.88 -2.67 -13.25
N PRO A 242 -18.13 -2.67 -12.71
CA PRO A 242 -18.38 -2.62 -11.27
C PRO A 242 -17.60 -3.66 -10.43
N LEU A 243 -17.25 -4.80 -11.05
CA LEU A 243 -16.46 -5.85 -10.40
C LEU A 243 -14.98 -5.45 -10.18
N HIS A 244 -14.41 -4.59 -11.03
CA HIS A 244 -13.08 -4.01 -10.82
C HIS A 244 -13.06 -3.12 -9.57
N TYR A 245 -14.14 -2.37 -9.33
CA TYR A 245 -14.29 -1.53 -8.14
C TYR A 245 -14.47 -2.35 -6.86
N VAL A 246 -15.28 -3.40 -6.92
CA VAL A 246 -15.38 -4.37 -5.81
C VAL A 246 -14.03 -5.00 -5.49
N ALA A 247 -13.24 -5.34 -6.52
CA ALA A 247 -11.87 -5.86 -6.37
C ALA A 247 -10.85 -4.81 -5.86
N SER A 248 -11.02 -3.52 -6.18
CA SER A 248 -10.15 -2.45 -5.71
C SER A 248 -10.42 -2.05 -4.25
N VAL A 249 -11.69 -2.13 -3.82
CA VAL A 249 -12.11 -1.87 -2.44
C VAL A 249 -11.90 -3.10 -1.53
N GLY A 250 -11.97 -4.32 -2.07
CA GLY A 250 -11.81 -5.55 -1.30
C GLY A 250 -13.14 -6.13 -0.75
N ASN A 251 -14.29 -5.72 -1.28
CA ASN A 251 -15.60 -6.07 -0.72
C ASN A 251 -16.09 -7.46 -1.15
N ILE A 252 -15.66 -8.50 -0.42
CA ILE A 252 -16.04 -9.90 -0.66
C ILE A 252 -17.57 -10.12 -0.65
N SER A 253 -18.34 -9.36 0.15
CA SER A 253 -19.80 -9.48 0.21
C SER A 253 -20.49 -8.92 -1.03
N ALA A 254 -19.98 -7.82 -1.60
CA ALA A 254 -20.43 -7.32 -2.89
C ALA A 254 -19.99 -8.24 -4.04
N LEU A 255 -18.78 -8.82 -3.95
CA LEU A 255 -18.28 -9.78 -4.95
C LEU A 255 -19.21 -10.99 -5.08
N LYS A 256 -19.50 -11.66 -3.96
CA LYS A 256 -20.38 -12.85 -3.94
C LYS A 256 -21.81 -12.56 -4.35
N LEU A 257 -22.25 -11.31 -4.15
CA LEU A 257 -23.53 -10.85 -4.67
C LEU A 257 -23.46 -10.75 -6.19
N LEU A 258 -22.54 -9.94 -6.75
CA LEU A 258 -22.45 -9.72 -8.21
C LEU A 258 -22.24 -11.02 -9.00
N LEU A 259 -21.30 -11.87 -8.56
CA LEU A 259 -21.01 -13.18 -9.16
C LEU A 259 -22.14 -14.22 -8.96
N GLY A 260 -23.12 -13.91 -8.10
CA GLY A 260 -24.37 -14.66 -7.97
C GLY A 260 -25.46 -14.26 -8.97
N TYR A 261 -25.28 -13.17 -9.72
CA TYR A 261 -26.17 -12.74 -10.81
C TYR A 261 -25.53 -12.94 -12.19
N ASP A 262 -24.27 -12.54 -12.38
CA ASP A 262 -23.52 -12.75 -13.62
C ASP A 262 -22.02 -12.93 -13.32
N THR A 263 -21.44 -14.01 -13.81
CA THR A 263 -20.00 -14.31 -13.69
C THR A 263 -19.17 -13.68 -14.81
N SER A 264 -19.76 -13.40 -15.97
CA SER A 264 -19.03 -12.91 -17.15
C SER A 264 -18.34 -11.54 -17.01
N PRO A 265 -18.74 -10.61 -16.11
CA PRO A 265 -17.96 -9.41 -15.77
C PRO A 265 -16.58 -9.67 -15.17
N ALA A 266 -16.30 -10.89 -14.68
CA ALA A 266 -14.95 -11.29 -14.25
C ALA A 266 -13.98 -11.46 -15.43
N TYR A 267 -14.51 -11.62 -16.65
CA TYR A 267 -13.76 -11.86 -17.88
C TYR A 267 -13.71 -10.63 -18.81
N VAL A 268 -14.06 -9.45 -18.30
CA VAL A 268 -13.91 -8.15 -19.00
C VAL A 268 -12.64 -7.46 -18.47
N PRO A 269 -11.74 -6.96 -19.33
CA PRO A 269 -10.58 -6.17 -18.91
C PRO A 269 -10.86 -4.65 -18.90
N ASP A 270 -10.15 -3.92 -18.04
CA ASP A 270 -10.07 -2.46 -18.08
C ASP A 270 -9.23 -1.94 -19.28
N SER A 271 -9.17 -0.62 -19.47
CA SER A 271 -8.41 0.02 -20.57
C SER A 271 -6.89 -0.16 -20.45
N SER A 272 -6.38 -0.64 -19.32
CA SER A 272 -4.99 -1.05 -19.13
C SER A 272 -4.77 -2.55 -19.32
N GLY A 273 -5.83 -3.30 -19.64
CA GLY A 273 -5.84 -4.74 -19.82
C GLY A 273 -5.88 -5.54 -18.51
N LEU A 274 -6.17 -4.91 -17.37
CA LEU A 274 -6.29 -5.60 -16.09
C LEU A 274 -7.72 -6.11 -15.91
N PHE A 275 -7.88 -7.38 -15.57
CA PHE A 275 -9.16 -7.97 -15.15
C PHE A 275 -9.37 -7.79 -13.62
N PRO A 276 -10.58 -7.99 -13.05
CA PRO A 276 -10.84 -7.81 -11.62
C PRO A 276 -9.89 -8.60 -10.70
N ILE A 277 -9.49 -9.80 -11.11
CA ILE A 277 -8.50 -10.63 -10.39
C ILE A 277 -7.11 -9.95 -10.30
N HIS A 278 -6.70 -9.24 -11.35
CA HIS A 278 -5.45 -8.48 -11.38
C HIS A 278 -5.53 -7.24 -10.48
N VAL A 279 -6.68 -6.55 -10.45
CA VAL A 279 -6.92 -5.43 -9.53
C VAL A 279 -6.89 -5.90 -8.07
N ALA A 280 -7.52 -7.04 -7.77
CA ALA A 280 -7.48 -7.65 -6.44
C ALA A 280 -6.04 -7.99 -6.00
N ALA A 281 -5.21 -8.50 -6.91
CA ALA A 281 -3.80 -8.79 -6.66
C ALA A 281 -2.92 -7.53 -6.51
N LYS A 282 -3.19 -6.49 -7.30
CA LYS A 282 -2.57 -5.15 -7.22
C LYS A 282 -2.80 -4.51 -5.85
N MET A 283 -4.02 -4.67 -5.30
CA MET A 283 -4.35 -4.18 -3.96
C MET A 283 -3.84 -5.12 -2.85
N GLY A 284 -3.89 -6.43 -3.06
CA GLY A 284 -3.34 -7.47 -2.19
C GLY A 284 -4.39 -8.35 -1.49
N TYR A 285 -5.62 -8.40 -1.99
CA TYR A 285 -6.75 -9.10 -1.37
C TYR A 285 -6.79 -10.58 -1.73
N GLY A 286 -5.87 -11.38 -1.18
CA GLY A 286 -5.77 -12.83 -1.44
C GLY A 286 -7.09 -13.60 -1.30
N GLN A 287 -7.88 -13.31 -0.25
CA GLN A 287 -9.19 -13.94 -0.05
C GLN A 287 -10.21 -13.57 -1.14
N LEU A 288 -10.15 -12.37 -1.72
CA LEU A 288 -11.05 -11.95 -2.80
C LEU A 288 -10.69 -12.66 -4.11
N ILE A 289 -9.39 -12.85 -4.38
CA ILE A 289 -8.90 -13.70 -5.49
C ILE A 289 -9.40 -15.14 -5.31
N TYR A 290 -9.30 -15.70 -4.10
CA TYR A 290 -9.78 -17.07 -3.84
C TYR A 290 -11.29 -17.22 -4.09
N GLU A 291 -12.10 -16.25 -3.69
CA GLU A 291 -13.55 -16.27 -3.94
C GLU A 291 -13.90 -15.98 -5.42
N LEU A 292 -13.08 -15.19 -6.14
CA LEU A 292 -13.14 -15.06 -7.60
C LEU A 292 -12.91 -16.42 -8.27
N SER A 293 -11.76 -17.07 -8.03
CA SER A 293 -11.43 -18.39 -8.61
C SER A 293 -12.43 -19.48 -8.21
N LYS A 294 -13.10 -19.35 -7.07
CA LYS A 294 -14.16 -20.28 -6.64
C LYS A 294 -15.46 -20.13 -7.45
N HIS A 295 -15.83 -18.91 -7.83
CA HIS A 295 -17.03 -18.62 -8.63
C HIS A 295 -16.76 -18.66 -10.14
N CYS A 296 -15.52 -18.42 -10.55
CA CYS A 296 -15.06 -18.36 -11.94
C CYS A 296 -13.70 -19.07 -12.04
N PRO A 297 -13.67 -20.41 -12.21
CA PRO A 297 -12.44 -21.21 -12.13
C PRO A 297 -11.33 -20.71 -13.06
N ASP A 298 -11.67 -20.41 -14.30
CA ASP A 298 -10.72 -20.09 -15.37
C ASP A 298 -10.19 -18.63 -15.29
N CYS A 299 -10.65 -17.84 -14.31
CA CYS A 299 -10.11 -16.49 -14.08
C CYS A 299 -8.64 -16.49 -13.61
N ASP A 300 -8.11 -17.63 -13.15
CA ASP A 300 -6.73 -17.74 -12.67
C ASP A 300 -5.68 -17.87 -13.80
N GLU A 301 -6.09 -18.28 -15.00
CA GLU A 301 -5.26 -18.35 -16.21
C GLU A 301 -5.18 -17.01 -16.98
N MET A 302 -6.01 -16.02 -16.62
CA MET A 302 -6.09 -14.74 -17.35
C MET A 302 -4.81 -13.91 -17.22
N LEU A 303 -4.46 -13.21 -18.31
CA LEU A 303 -3.21 -12.43 -18.44
C LEU A 303 -3.52 -10.97 -18.79
N ASP A 304 -2.77 -10.01 -18.23
CA ASP A 304 -2.89 -8.58 -18.57
C ASP A 304 -2.34 -8.22 -19.97
N SER A 305 -2.42 -6.94 -20.33
CA SER A 305 -1.86 -6.35 -21.57
C SER A 305 -0.34 -6.53 -21.76
N LYS A 306 0.36 -7.14 -20.81
CA LYS A 306 1.79 -7.49 -20.85
C LYS A 306 2.03 -9.00 -20.70
N GLY A 307 0.99 -9.83 -20.77
CA GLY A 307 1.07 -11.28 -20.55
C GLY A 307 1.19 -11.69 -19.08
N ARG A 308 0.92 -10.79 -18.14
CA ARG A 308 1.13 -11.03 -16.70
C ARG A 308 -0.16 -11.51 -16.04
N ASN A 309 -0.14 -12.71 -15.46
CA ASN A 309 -1.21 -13.17 -14.56
C ASN A 309 -1.21 -12.40 -13.22
N PHE A 310 -2.23 -12.62 -12.38
CA PHE A 310 -2.39 -11.92 -11.10
C PHE A 310 -1.19 -12.08 -10.15
N LEU A 311 -0.46 -13.21 -10.21
CA LEU A 311 0.71 -13.43 -9.36
C LEU A 311 1.84 -12.46 -9.71
N HIS A 312 2.11 -12.23 -11.00
CA HIS A 312 3.08 -11.23 -11.44
C HIS A 312 2.70 -9.83 -10.92
N ILE A 313 1.41 -9.46 -10.99
CA ILE A 313 0.92 -8.17 -10.48
C ILE A 313 1.12 -8.05 -8.96
N ALA A 314 0.84 -9.11 -8.20
CA ALA A 314 1.08 -9.15 -6.75
C ALA A 314 2.58 -9.00 -6.41
N VAL A 315 3.48 -9.61 -7.19
CA VAL A 315 4.93 -9.48 -7.00
C VAL A 315 5.45 -8.08 -7.37
N ASP A 316 4.97 -7.53 -8.48
CA ASP A 316 5.26 -6.17 -8.95
C ASP A 316 4.91 -5.13 -7.86
N HIS A 317 3.74 -5.29 -7.24
CA HIS A 317 3.22 -4.41 -6.18
C HIS A 317 3.61 -4.87 -4.75
N LYS A 318 4.54 -5.82 -4.60
CA LYS A 318 5.11 -6.32 -3.33
C LYS A 318 4.08 -6.85 -2.33
N LYS A 319 2.97 -7.42 -2.82
CA LYS A 319 1.83 -7.94 -2.06
C LYS A 319 2.07 -9.38 -1.60
N TRP A 320 3.11 -9.59 -0.79
CA TRP A 320 3.51 -10.92 -0.27
C TRP A 320 2.36 -11.74 0.36
N LYS A 321 1.34 -11.09 0.92
CA LYS A 321 0.15 -11.75 1.49
C LYS A 321 -0.63 -12.58 0.46
N VAL A 322 -0.67 -12.15 -0.81
CA VAL A 322 -1.29 -12.93 -1.90
C VAL A 322 -0.46 -14.19 -2.16
N VAL A 323 0.86 -14.02 -2.34
CA VAL A 323 1.81 -15.12 -2.55
C VAL A 323 1.79 -16.13 -1.39
N TRP A 324 1.59 -15.66 -0.15
CA TRP A 324 1.39 -16.51 1.02
C TRP A 324 0.06 -17.28 0.99
N HIS A 325 -1.05 -16.62 0.63
CA HIS A 325 -2.39 -17.23 0.66
C HIS A 325 -2.50 -18.44 -0.28
N PHE A 326 -1.89 -18.34 -1.47
CA PHE A 326 -1.84 -19.44 -2.46
C PHE A 326 -0.62 -20.37 -2.28
N CYS A 327 0.18 -20.23 -1.21
CA CYS A 327 1.45 -20.94 -1.02
C CYS A 327 1.26 -22.44 -0.67
N GLY A 328 1.11 -23.26 -1.70
CA GLY A 328 0.89 -24.71 -1.62
C GLY A 328 -0.50 -25.14 -2.05
N THR A 329 -1.25 -24.28 -2.74
CA THR A 329 -2.54 -24.61 -3.37
C THR A 329 -2.33 -24.97 -4.86
N GLN A 330 -3.29 -25.69 -5.47
CA GLN A 330 -3.12 -26.25 -6.81
C GLN A 330 -3.18 -25.18 -7.92
N GLU A 331 -3.95 -24.12 -7.70
CA GLU A 331 -4.09 -22.96 -8.58
C GLU A 331 -2.71 -22.34 -8.82
N LEU A 332 -1.92 -22.12 -7.75
CA LEU A 332 -0.59 -21.55 -7.86
C LEU A 332 0.34 -22.36 -8.75
N GLU A 333 0.23 -23.70 -8.76
CA GLU A 333 1.11 -24.55 -9.56
C GLU A 333 0.85 -24.45 -11.07
N ARG A 334 -0.37 -24.07 -11.51
CA ARG A 334 -0.67 -23.76 -12.93
C ARG A 334 0.02 -22.47 -13.38
N MET A 335 -0.12 -21.41 -12.59
CA MET A 335 0.21 -20.04 -13.00
C MET A 335 1.66 -19.59 -12.73
N VAL A 336 2.37 -20.22 -11.78
CA VAL A 336 3.63 -19.67 -11.23
C VAL A 336 4.82 -19.71 -12.21
N ASN A 337 4.72 -20.52 -13.26
CA ASN A 337 5.74 -20.67 -14.31
C ASN A 337 5.39 -19.95 -15.61
N VAL A 338 4.22 -19.32 -15.70
CA VAL A 338 3.85 -18.46 -16.84
C VAL A 338 4.86 -17.32 -16.97
N MET A 339 5.16 -16.92 -18.20
CA MET A 339 6.07 -15.82 -18.53
C MET A 339 5.27 -14.63 -19.08
N ASP A 340 5.69 -13.42 -18.71
CA ASP A 340 5.22 -12.17 -19.32
C ASP A 340 5.83 -11.95 -20.73
N TYR A 341 5.46 -10.86 -21.40
CA TYR A 341 5.98 -10.53 -22.74
C TYR A 341 7.49 -10.14 -22.75
N GLU A 342 8.13 -9.91 -21.59
CA GLU A 342 9.60 -9.83 -21.46
C GLU A 342 10.24 -11.22 -21.24
N GLY A 343 9.43 -12.28 -21.12
CA GLY A 343 9.85 -13.64 -20.76
C GLY A 343 10.03 -13.83 -19.25
N ASN A 344 9.75 -12.83 -18.42
CA ASN A 344 9.93 -12.93 -16.97
C ASN A 344 8.81 -13.77 -16.36
N THR A 345 9.17 -14.74 -15.53
CA THR A 345 8.20 -15.33 -14.58
C THR A 345 8.08 -14.46 -13.32
N ALA A 346 7.06 -14.73 -12.49
CA ALA A 346 6.90 -14.06 -11.20
C ALA A 346 8.15 -14.15 -10.28
N LEU A 347 8.98 -15.18 -10.44
CA LEU A 347 10.26 -15.30 -9.73
C LEU A 347 11.30 -14.28 -10.22
N HIS A 348 11.37 -14.02 -11.53
CA HIS A 348 12.26 -13.00 -12.11
C HIS A 348 11.90 -11.61 -11.61
N LEU A 349 10.60 -11.28 -11.58
CA LEU A 349 10.10 -10.01 -11.03
C LEU A 349 10.42 -9.86 -9.53
N ALA A 350 10.30 -10.94 -8.74
CA ALA A 350 10.62 -10.91 -7.31
C ALA A 350 12.10 -10.60 -7.04
N VAL A 351 13.00 -11.13 -7.87
CA VAL A 351 14.44 -10.83 -7.83
C VAL A 351 14.73 -9.41 -8.31
N LYS A 352 14.13 -8.97 -9.42
CA LYS A 352 14.21 -7.60 -9.99
C LYS A 352 13.79 -6.55 -8.95
N ASN A 353 12.79 -6.87 -8.12
CA ASN A 353 12.28 -6.04 -7.02
C ASN A 353 13.04 -6.19 -5.68
N ALA A 354 14.06 -7.06 -5.62
CA ALA A 354 14.84 -7.42 -4.43
C ALA A 354 14.00 -7.87 -3.21
N ASP A 355 12.82 -8.46 -3.44
CA ASP A 355 11.90 -8.87 -2.37
C ASP A 355 12.26 -10.27 -1.83
N GLN A 356 13.05 -10.27 -0.75
CA GLN A 356 13.47 -11.48 -0.05
C GLN A 356 12.28 -12.35 0.40
N MET A 357 11.18 -11.75 0.84
CA MET A 357 10.02 -12.48 1.34
C MET A 357 9.35 -13.22 0.20
N ILE A 358 9.02 -12.52 -0.88
CA ILE A 358 8.37 -13.10 -2.06
C ILE A 358 9.25 -14.18 -2.69
N VAL A 359 10.55 -13.95 -2.88
CA VAL A 359 11.47 -15.01 -3.39
C VAL A 359 11.43 -16.25 -2.48
N SER A 360 11.47 -16.08 -1.16
CA SER A 360 11.43 -17.20 -0.21
C SER A 360 10.10 -17.97 -0.25
N LEU A 361 8.98 -17.29 -0.50
CA LEU A 361 7.66 -17.91 -0.62
C LEU A 361 7.45 -18.60 -1.96
N LEU A 362 7.87 -18.00 -3.08
CA LEU A 362 7.82 -18.63 -4.39
C LEU A 362 8.68 -19.91 -4.39
N MET A 363 9.93 -19.82 -3.95
CA MET A 363 10.82 -20.98 -3.85
C MET A 363 10.40 -22.00 -2.78
N ALA A 364 9.40 -21.71 -1.95
CA ALA A 364 8.83 -22.67 -1.01
C ALA A 364 7.76 -23.59 -1.63
N ASN A 365 7.22 -23.25 -2.80
CA ASN A 365 6.34 -24.14 -3.56
C ASN A 365 7.19 -25.04 -4.47
N LYS A 366 6.79 -26.29 -4.67
CA LYS A 366 7.58 -27.24 -5.50
C LYS A 366 7.43 -26.97 -6.99
N GLY A 367 6.23 -26.60 -7.46
CA GLY A 367 5.96 -26.35 -8.87
C GLY A 367 6.83 -25.27 -9.55
N VAL A 368 7.43 -24.31 -8.82
CA VAL A 368 8.21 -23.23 -9.46
C VAL A 368 9.50 -23.76 -10.08
N LEU A 369 9.74 -23.43 -11.34
CA LEU A 369 10.94 -23.80 -12.10
C LEU A 369 11.95 -22.64 -12.07
N PRO A 370 13.03 -22.70 -11.26
CA PRO A 370 13.96 -21.58 -11.10
C PRO A 370 14.88 -21.34 -12.32
N ASN A 371 14.91 -22.29 -13.25
CA ASN A 371 15.85 -22.32 -14.39
C ASN A 371 15.17 -21.92 -15.72
N ILE A 372 13.94 -21.38 -15.66
CA ILE A 372 13.36 -20.68 -16.81
C ILE A 372 14.23 -19.46 -17.12
N VAL A 373 14.41 -19.16 -18.41
CA VAL A 373 15.11 -17.96 -18.91
C VAL A 373 14.10 -17.01 -19.54
N ASN A 374 14.30 -15.71 -19.33
CA ASN A 374 13.50 -14.66 -19.99
C ASN A 374 13.97 -14.37 -21.42
N ASN A 375 13.38 -13.37 -22.10
CA ASN A 375 13.75 -13.03 -23.49
C ASN A 375 15.17 -12.46 -23.64
N GLN A 376 15.79 -12.02 -22.54
CA GLN A 376 17.22 -11.66 -22.49
C GLN A 376 18.13 -12.89 -22.33
N GLY A 377 17.55 -14.09 -22.19
CA GLY A 377 18.24 -15.36 -21.92
C GLY A 377 18.75 -15.49 -20.48
N LEU A 378 18.22 -14.70 -19.54
CA LEU A 378 18.65 -14.65 -18.15
C LEU A 378 17.69 -15.45 -17.26
N THR A 379 18.25 -16.24 -16.35
CA THR A 379 17.51 -16.87 -15.26
C THR A 379 17.29 -15.90 -14.09
N ALA A 380 16.41 -16.27 -13.17
CA ALA A 380 16.24 -15.57 -11.90
C ALA A 380 17.54 -15.53 -11.05
N LEU A 381 18.46 -16.50 -11.23
CA LEU A 381 19.77 -16.47 -10.55
C LEU A 381 20.74 -15.49 -11.23
N ASP A 382 20.75 -15.41 -12.56
CA ASP A 382 21.56 -14.43 -13.30
C ASP A 382 21.15 -13.00 -12.93
N LEU A 383 19.83 -12.73 -12.85
CA LEU A 383 19.31 -11.44 -12.35
C LEU A 383 19.79 -11.12 -10.92
N ALA A 384 19.87 -12.12 -10.04
CA ALA A 384 20.35 -11.93 -8.66
C ALA A 384 21.86 -11.60 -8.61
N VAL A 385 22.67 -12.20 -9.49
CA VAL A 385 24.09 -11.86 -9.65
C VAL A 385 24.24 -10.42 -10.17
N LEU A 386 23.54 -10.07 -11.25
CA LEU A 386 23.57 -8.74 -11.86
C LEU A 386 23.11 -7.63 -10.90
N ALA A 387 22.10 -7.90 -10.08
CA ALA A 387 21.66 -6.97 -9.04
C ALA A 387 22.71 -6.81 -7.92
N THR A 388 23.40 -7.90 -7.54
CA THR A 388 24.42 -7.89 -6.48
C THR A 388 25.67 -7.11 -6.89
N ASP A 389 26.08 -7.20 -8.16
CA ASP A 389 27.23 -6.45 -8.70
C ASP A 389 26.94 -4.94 -8.79
N LYS A 390 25.71 -4.58 -9.17
CA LYS A 390 25.24 -3.17 -9.21
C LYS A 390 25.10 -2.53 -7.83
N GLY A 391 25.08 -3.33 -6.75
CA GLY A 391 25.31 -2.84 -5.41
C GLY A 391 25.09 -3.88 -4.31
N ILE A 392 25.99 -3.93 -3.33
CA ILE A 392 25.93 -4.95 -2.28
C ILE A 392 24.81 -4.61 -1.29
N SER A 393 23.67 -5.29 -1.43
CA SER A 393 22.62 -5.38 -0.42
C SER A 393 22.63 -6.74 0.26
N TYR A 394 22.47 -6.75 1.59
CA TYR A 394 22.33 -7.97 2.38
C TYR A 394 21.12 -8.82 1.93
N THR A 395 20.04 -8.17 1.44
CA THR A 395 18.85 -8.87 0.92
C THR A 395 19.16 -9.63 -0.38
N LEU A 396 19.98 -9.07 -1.27
CA LEU A 396 20.37 -9.71 -2.53
C LEU A 396 21.27 -10.91 -2.28
N VAL A 397 22.21 -10.82 -1.33
CA VAL A 397 23.03 -11.98 -0.90
C VAL A 397 22.16 -13.11 -0.32
N ILE A 398 21.05 -12.79 0.37
CA ILE A 398 20.08 -13.79 0.83
C ILE A 398 19.28 -14.37 -0.33
N ILE A 399 18.76 -13.56 -1.26
CA ILE A 399 18.01 -14.00 -2.45
C ILE A 399 18.85 -14.96 -3.29
N LEU A 400 20.09 -14.58 -3.58
CA LEU A 400 21.05 -15.38 -4.34
C LEU A 400 21.35 -16.72 -3.63
N ARG A 401 21.56 -16.71 -2.30
CA ARG A 401 21.70 -17.94 -1.50
C ARG A 401 20.44 -18.81 -1.52
N CYS A 402 19.25 -18.20 -1.45
CA CYS A 402 17.97 -18.91 -1.49
C CYS A 402 17.82 -19.66 -2.82
N LEU A 403 18.02 -18.96 -3.95
CA LEU A 403 17.96 -19.54 -5.29
C LEU A 403 19.00 -20.67 -5.45
N ALA A 404 20.27 -20.38 -5.15
CA ALA A 404 21.36 -21.33 -5.35
C ALA A 404 21.24 -22.61 -4.47
N TRP A 405 20.73 -22.51 -3.24
CA TRP A 405 20.48 -23.67 -2.38
C TRP A 405 19.14 -24.38 -2.65
N THR A 406 18.26 -23.82 -3.48
CA THR A 406 16.98 -24.46 -3.90
C THR A 406 17.04 -25.07 -5.31
N GLY A 407 18.23 -25.12 -5.93
CA GLY A 407 18.48 -25.77 -7.21
C GLY A 407 18.44 -24.85 -8.43
N ALA A 408 18.49 -23.52 -8.23
CA ALA A 408 18.68 -22.59 -9.33
C ALA A 408 20.09 -22.73 -9.92
N VAL A 409 20.18 -22.70 -11.25
CA VAL A 409 21.43 -22.72 -12.03
C VAL A 409 21.50 -21.43 -12.84
N LEU A 410 22.72 -20.96 -13.13
CA LEU A 410 22.95 -19.85 -14.07
C LEU A 410 22.54 -20.28 -15.50
N SER A 411 22.25 -19.33 -16.38
CA SER A 411 22.02 -19.64 -17.79
C SER A 411 23.23 -20.33 -18.44
N PRO A 412 23.02 -21.26 -19.40
CA PRO A 412 24.09 -22.05 -20.04
C PRO A 412 24.90 -21.24 -21.08
N ARG A 413 25.19 -19.96 -20.81
CA ARG A 413 26.00 -19.07 -21.63
C ARG A 413 27.50 -19.23 -21.33
N ARG A 414 28.37 -18.71 -22.21
CA ARG A 414 29.79 -18.46 -21.88
C ARG A 414 29.88 -17.31 -20.88
N LEU A 415 30.60 -17.52 -19.79
CA LEU A 415 30.72 -16.56 -18.70
C LEU A 415 31.43 -15.26 -19.15
N ASP A 416 32.43 -15.38 -20.02
CA ASP A 416 33.25 -14.27 -20.49
C ASP A 416 32.40 -13.20 -21.21
N HIS A 417 31.62 -13.62 -22.21
CA HIS A 417 30.68 -12.74 -22.92
C HIS A 417 29.62 -12.13 -21.98
N PHE A 418 29.15 -12.87 -20.97
CA PHE A 418 28.18 -12.36 -20.00
C PHE A 418 28.77 -11.29 -19.07
N ILE A 419 30.05 -11.44 -18.67
CA ILE A 419 30.78 -10.43 -17.90
C ILE A 419 30.97 -9.16 -18.74
N ASP A 420 31.34 -9.29 -20.01
CA ASP A 420 31.52 -8.14 -20.92
C ASP A 420 30.19 -7.45 -21.27
N GLU A 421 29.15 -8.21 -21.64
CA GLU A 421 27.79 -7.74 -22.02
C GLU A 421 27.16 -6.89 -20.91
N PHE A 422 27.28 -7.35 -19.65
CA PHE A 422 26.71 -6.65 -18.49
C PHE A 422 27.72 -5.82 -17.70
N SER A 423 28.98 -5.73 -18.16
CA SER A 423 30.09 -4.97 -17.55
C SER A 423 30.43 -5.35 -16.10
N ILE A 424 30.21 -6.62 -15.74
CA ILE A 424 30.25 -7.13 -14.35
C ILE A 424 31.62 -6.88 -13.72
N GLY A 425 31.63 -6.37 -12.49
CA GLY A 425 32.85 -6.09 -11.72
C GLY A 425 33.48 -4.71 -11.98
N LYS A 426 32.95 -3.91 -12.92
CA LYS A 426 33.36 -2.50 -13.08
C LYS A 426 32.72 -1.64 -11.97
N THR A 427 33.30 -1.70 -10.77
CA THR A 427 32.75 -1.06 -9.56
C THR A 427 32.47 0.43 -9.75
N SER A 428 31.19 0.81 -9.67
CA SER A 428 30.76 2.22 -9.74
C SER A 428 31.26 3.02 -8.53
N GLY A 429 31.75 4.25 -8.78
CA GLY A 429 32.25 5.15 -7.73
C GLY A 429 31.22 5.50 -6.65
N ASN A 430 29.92 5.36 -6.92
CA ASN A 430 28.87 5.55 -5.92
C ASN A 430 28.82 4.42 -4.87
N GLU A 431 29.04 3.16 -5.27
CA GLU A 431 29.14 2.06 -4.31
C GLU A 431 30.44 2.15 -3.49
N LEU A 432 31.53 2.67 -4.06
CA LEU A 432 32.77 2.89 -3.32
C LEU A 432 32.58 3.91 -2.16
N LYS A 433 31.85 5.00 -2.41
CA LYS A 433 31.42 5.98 -1.39
C LYS A 433 30.41 5.44 -0.36
N LYS A 434 29.73 4.35 -0.69
CA LYS A 434 28.82 3.66 0.24
C LYS A 434 29.63 2.77 1.19
N PHE A 435 30.70 2.12 0.72
CA PHE A 435 31.63 1.40 1.60
C PHE A 435 32.34 2.32 2.60
N THR A 436 32.79 3.52 2.19
CA THR A 436 33.38 4.49 3.12
C THR A 436 32.40 4.86 4.24
N ASN A 437 31.18 5.29 3.89
CA ASN A 437 30.15 5.67 4.85
C ASN A 437 29.76 4.52 5.81
N ILE A 438 29.60 3.28 5.31
CA ILE A 438 29.30 2.13 6.17
C ILE A 438 30.50 1.81 7.09
N SER A 439 31.73 1.88 6.58
CA SER A 439 32.92 1.62 7.39
C SER A 439 33.08 2.63 8.53
N GLN A 440 32.87 3.93 8.27
CA GLN A 440 32.91 5.00 9.27
C GLN A 440 31.85 4.79 10.38
N ASN A 441 30.61 4.47 9.99
CA ASN A 441 29.53 4.20 10.94
C ASN A 441 29.83 2.97 11.83
N LEU A 442 30.49 1.94 11.28
CA LEU A 442 30.90 0.76 12.06
C LEU A 442 32.13 1.04 12.94
N VAL A 443 33.05 1.93 12.55
CA VAL A 443 34.20 2.31 13.39
C VAL A 443 33.71 2.91 14.72
N VAL A 444 32.70 3.78 14.69
CA VAL A 444 32.10 4.35 15.91
C VAL A 444 31.57 3.25 16.84
N GLY A 445 30.84 2.27 16.29
CA GLY A 445 30.35 1.12 17.05
C GLY A 445 31.46 0.25 17.62
N SER A 446 32.58 0.12 16.90
CA SER A 446 33.75 -0.62 17.39
C SER A 446 34.44 0.11 18.54
N VAL A 447 34.79 1.39 18.34
CA VAL A 447 35.47 2.21 19.37
C VAL A 447 34.63 2.29 20.65
N LEU A 448 33.30 2.27 20.56
CA LEU A 448 32.43 2.19 21.73
C LEU A 448 32.58 0.86 22.51
N ILE A 449 32.69 -0.28 21.82
CA ILE A 449 32.97 -1.58 22.48
C ILE A 449 34.37 -1.57 23.11
N SER A 450 35.37 -1.06 22.38
CA SER A 450 36.76 -0.95 22.88
C SER A 450 36.86 -0.05 24.12
N THR A 451 36.16 1.09 24.17
CA THR A 451 36.19 2.01 25.32
C THR A 451 35.48 1.44 26.54
N VAL A 452 34.31 0.80 26.40
CA VAL A 452 33.61 0.17 27.54
C VAL A 452 34.41 -1.02 28.09
N THR A 453 35.01 -1.83 27.22
CA THR A 453 35.84 -2.98 27.63
C THR A 453 37.17 -2.54 28.25
N PHE A 454 37.77 -1.45 27.77
CA PHE A 454 38.94 -0.82 28.39
C PHE A 454 38.63 -0.30 29.81
N ALA A 455 37.51 0.43 29.98
CA ALA A 455 37.09 0.92 31.30
C ALA A 455 36.87 -0.22 32.30
N ALA A 456 36.28 -1.33 31.85
CA ALA A 456 36.02 -2.52 32.67
C ALA A 456 37.29 -3.23 33.19
N VAL A 457 38.49 -2.92 32.68
CA VAL A 457 39.78 -3.40 33.23
C VAL A 457 40.16 -2.66 34.52
N PHE A 458 39.71 -1.41 34.70
CA PHE A 458 40.01 -0.57 35.85
C PHE A 458 38.84 -0.49 36.85
N THR A 459 37.60 -0.67 36.40
CA THR A 459 36.41 -0.75 37.26
C THR A 459 36.09 -2.22 37.60
N LEU A 460 37.04 -2.94 38.20
CA LEU A 460 36.94 -4.39 38.39
C LEU A 460 35.81 -4.79 39.37
N PRO A 461 34.98 -5.80 39.04
CA PRO A 461 33.95 -6.33 39.94
C PRO A 461 34.53 -6.77 41.29
N GLY A 462 34.06 -6.16 42.37
CA GLY A 462 34.51 -6.44 43.75
C GLY A 462 35.72 -5.62 44.22
N GLY A 463 36.31 -4.76 43.38
CA GLY A 463 37.36 -3.83 43.77
C GLY A 463 38.73 -4.46 44.08
N TYR A 464 39.58 -3.69 44.75
CA TYR A 464 41.01 -3.97 44.95
C TYR A 464 41.35 -4.25 46.43
N ILE A 465 42.34 -5.10 46.66
CA ILE A 465 42.90 -5.39 47.98
C ILE A 465 43.65 -4.15 48.51
N SER A 466 43.42 -3.82 49.78
CA SER A 466 43.98 -2.65 50.46
C SER A 466 45.50 -2.70 50.65
N ASP A 467 46.11 -1.51 50.77
CA ASP A 467 47.56 -1.28 50.77
C ASP A 467 48.36 -2.01 51.88
N SER A 468 47.68 -2.51 52.91
CA SER A 468 48.26 -3.28 54.01
C SER A 468 48.56 -4.76 53.68
N HIS A 469 48.23 -5.24 52.48
CA HIS A 469 48.43 -6.63 52.07
C HIS A 469 49.66 -6.79 51.14
N PRO A 470 50.39 -7.93 51.16
CA PRO A 470 51.47 -8.21 50.21
C PRO A 470 51.09 -8.20 48.72
N HIS A 471 49.79 -8.12 48.41
CA HIS A 471 49.21 -8.04 47.07
C HIS A 471 48.23 -6.85 46.95
N ALA A 472 48.57 -5.72 47.59
CA ALA A 472 47.89 -4.45 47.41
C ALA A 472 47.66 -4.13 45.91
N GLY A 473 46.48 -3.61 45.57
CA GLY A 473 46.12 -3.29 44.19
C GLY A 473 45.80 -4.51 43.29
N ALA A 474 45.87 -5.75 43.80
CA ALA A 474 45.28 -6.91 43.11
C ALA A 474 43.76 -6.96 43.36
N PRO A 475 42.94 -7.51 42.42
CA PRO A 475 41.49 -7.58 42.61
C PRO A 475 41.08 -8.63 43.66
N ILE A 476 40.14 -8.26 44.54
CA ILE A 476 39.69 -9.09 45.69
C ILE A 476 39.13 -10.45 45.21
N LEU A 477 38.43 -10.47 44.08
CA LEU A 477 37.75 -11.66 43.57
C LEU A 477 38.61 -12.50 42.59
N SER A 478 39.92 -12.21 42.48
CA SER A 478 40.90 -12.93 41.64
C SER A 478 40.84 -14.46 41.74
N HIS A 479 40.57 -15.01 42.94
CA HIS A 479 40.47 -16.45 43.18
C HIS A 479 39.18 -17.10 42.63
N ARG A 480 38.15 -16.33 42.25
CA ARG A 480 36.89 -16.88 41.71
C ARG A 480 37.02 -17.18 40.22
N TYR A 481 36.72 -18.41 39.82
CA TYR A 481 36.64 -18.83 38.41
C TYR A 481 35.75 -17.91 37.55
N THR A 482 34.61 -17.46 38.08
CA THR A 482 33.69 -16.54 37.38
C THR A 482 34.31 -15.15 37.15
N PHE A 483 35.23 -14.71 38.01
CA PHE A 483 36.01 -13.48 37.81
C PHE A 483 37.10 -13.66 36.75
N LYS A 484 37.82 -14.81 36.74
CA LYS A 484 38.72 -15.16 35.63
C LYS A 484 37.98 -15.14 34.28
N ALA A 485 36.81 -15.77 34.21
CA ALA A 485 35.98 -15.81 33.00
C ALA A 485 35.50 -14.42 32.56
N PHE A 486 35.15 -13.53 33.50
CA PHE A 486 34.86 -12.13 33.23
C PHE A 486 36.05 -11.42 32.55
N VAL A 487 37.26 -11.54 33.11
CA VAL A 487 38.47 -10.89 32.55
C VAL A 487 38.81 -11.44 31.16
N MET A 488 38.67 -12.75 30.93
CA MET A 488 38.92 -13.37 29.62
C MET A 488 37.89 -12.92 28.57
N ALA A 489 36.60 -12.88 28.93
CA ALA A 489 35.54 -12.36 28.06
C ALA A 489 35.76 -10.88 27.71
N ASN A 490 36.16 -10.06 28.69
CA ASN A 490 36.42 -8.65 28.47
C ASN A 490 37.65 -8.40 27.57
N THR A 491 38.72 -9.18 27.76
CA THR A 491 39.93 -9.13 26.91
C THR A 491 39.63 -9.53 25.47
N LEU A 492 38.84 -10.60 25.26
CA LEU A 492 38.42 -11.02 23.93
C LEU A 492 37.48 -10.01 23.25
N ALA A 493 36.64 -9.33 24.03
CA ALA A 493 35.81 -8.23 23.53
C ALA A 493 36.64 -7.04 23.06
N PHE A 494 37.65 -6.64 23.84
CA PHE A 494 38.59 -5.57 23.48
C PHE A 494 39.40 -5.93 22.22
N VAL A 495 40.04 -7.11 22.18
CA VAL A 495 40.88 -7.55 21.05
C VAL A 495 40.06 -7.72 19.76
N GLY A 496 38.86 -8.31 19.83
CA GLY A 496 37.97 -8.41 18.67
C GLY A 496 37.58 -7.03 18.12
N SER A 497 37.36 -6.05 19.00
CA SER A 497 37.02 -4.69 18.62
C SER A 497 38.20 -3.92 18.02
N THR A 498 39.41 -4.02 18.58
CA THR A 498 40.58 -3.35 18.00
C THR A 498 40.93 -3.91 16.63
N LEU A 499 40.88 -5.23 16.43
CA LEU A 499 41.03 -5.85 15.09
C LEU A 499 39.94 -5.38 14.12
N SER A 500 38.68 -5.34 14.54
CA SER A 500 37.58 -4.83 13.70
C SER A 500 37.82 -3.36 13.30
N THR A 501 38.28 -2.52 14.22
CA THR A 501 38.59 -1.09 13.98
C THR A 501 39.71 -0.93 12.94
N ILE A 502 40.79 -1.71 13.06
CA ILE A 502 41.90 -1.71 12.10
C ILE A 502 41.40 -2.11 10.71
N TRP A 503 40.64 -3.21 10.61
CA TRP A 503 40.13 -3.72 9.34
C TRP A 503 39.09 -2.78 8.70
N LEU A 504 38.23 -2.13 9.49
CA LEU A 504 37.32 -1.08 8.99
C LEU A 504 38.08 0.13 8.46
N THR A 505 39.17 0.53 9.10
CA THR A 505 39.99 1.67 8.66
C THR A 505 40.62 1.41 7.28
N TYR A 506 41.12 0.19 7.04
CA TYR A 506 41.60 -0.21 5.71
C TYR A 506 40.48 -0.41 4.68
N ALA A 507 39.28 -0.88 5.08
CA ALA A 507 38.13 -0.94 4.20
C ALA A 507 37.65 0.48 3.78
N GLY A 508 37.72 1.44 4.69
CA GLY A 508 37.36 2.83 4.46
C GLY A 508 38.36 3.61 3.59
N SER A 509 39.66 3.31 3.64
CA SER A 509 40.70 4.05 2.92
C SER A 509 40.53 4.01 1.38
N GLU A 510 40.53 5.17 0.73
CA GLU A 510 40.31 5.27 -0.73
C GLU A 510 41.45 4.70 -1.58
N HIS A 511 42.66 4.60 -1.01
CA HIS A 511 43.85 4.10 -1.69
C HIS A 511 43.93 2.56 -1.78
N VAL A 512 42.98 1.84 -1.17
CA VAL A 512 42.96 0.37 -1.15
C VAL A 512 42.15 -0.18 -2.33
N HIS A 513 42.64 -1.23 -2.98
CA HIS A 513 41.95 -1.85 -4.13
C HIS A 513 40.55 -2.36 -3.75
N PRO A 514 39.48 -2.14 -4.57
CA PRO A 514 38.10 -2.43 -4.17
C PRO A 514 37.84 -3.86 -3.66
N LEU A 515 38.43 -4.87 -4.32
CA LEU A 515 38.34 -6.27 -3.87
C LEU A 515 38.92 -6.47 -2.45
N LEU A 516 40.03 -5.80 -2.14
CA LEU A 516 40.70 -5.92 -0.85
C LEU A 516 39.93 -5.15 0.26
N ARG A 517 39.29 -4.02 -0.08
CA ARG A 517 38.33 -3.35 0.82
C ARG A 517 37.18 -4.28 1.19
N ALA A 518 36.60 -5.00 0.24
CA ALA A 518 35.53 -5.97 0.50
C ALA A 518 35.99 -7.13 1.41
N VAL A 519 37.22 -7.61 1.23
CA VAL A 519 37.83 -8.63 2.10
C VAL A 519 38.03 -8.11 3.53
N TYR A 520 38.62 -6.92 3.72
CA TYR A 520 38.75 -6.30 5.04
C TYR A 520 37.39 -6.02 5.69
N MET A 521 36.39 -5.59 4.91
CA MET A 521 35.03 -5.35 5.39
C MET A 521 34.39 -6.65 5.91
N PHE A 522 34.48 -7.75 5.16
CA PHE A 522 33.99 -9.07 5.58
C PHE A 522 34.63 -9.54 6.89
N PHE A 523 35.97 -9.48 6.97
CA PHE A 523 36.70 -9.83 8.19
C PHE A 523 36.32 -8.93 9.38
N SER A 524 36.15 -7.62 9.16
CA SER A 524 35.79 -6.67 10.22
C SER A 524 34.44 -6.93 10.86
N VAL A 525 33.44 -7.35 10.07
CA VAL A 525 32.10 -7.72 10.55
C VAL A 525 32.16 -8.97 11.42
N ILE A 526 32.97 -9.96 11.05
CA ILE A 526 33.19 -11.16 11.87
C ILE A 526 33.78 -10.77 13.24
N SER A 527 34.85 -9.97 13.26
CA SER A 527 35.47 -9.52 14.51
C SER A 527 34.54 -8.65 15.36
N MET A 528 33.72 -7.79 14.75
CA MET A 528 32.68 -7.01 15.43
C MET A 528 31.62 -7.90 16.12
N GLU A 529 31.15 -8.94 15.43
CA GLU A 529 30.21 -9.90 16.02
C GLU A 529 30.84 -10.63 17.22
N GLN A 530 32.09 -11.10 17.11
CA GLN A 530 32.77 -11.78 18.22
C GLN A 530 33.08 -10.84 19.39
N ALA A 531 33.50 -9.61 19.11
CA ALA A 531 33.73 -8.57 20.11
C ALA A 531 32.46 -8.34 20.94
N THR A 532 31.30 -8.21 20.28
CA THR A 532 30.05 -7.93 21.02
C THR A 532 29.49 -9.14 21.76
N ARG A 533 29.64 -10.38 21.23
CA ARG A 533 29.30 -11.61 21.98
C ARG A 533 30.08 -11.67 23.29
N SER A 534 31.38 -11.44 23.20
CA SER A 534 32.30 -11.43 24.35
C SER A 534 31.98 -10.29 25.33
N MET A 535 31.59 -9.11 24.82
CA MET A 535 31.18 -7.96 25.66
C MET A 535 29.93 -8.26 26.49
N VAL A 536 28.88 -8.86 25.89
CA VAL A 536 27.65 -9.21 26.65
C VAL A 536 27.93 -10.36 27.62
N ALA A 537 28.79 -11.32 27.25
CA ALA A 537 29.27 -12.36 28.15
C ALA A 537 30.02 -11.78 29.36
N ALA A 538 30.91 -10.80 29.14
CA ALA A 538 31.61 -10.09 30.21
C ALA A 538 30.62 -9.35 31.12
N PHE A 539 29.65 -8.61 30.57
CA PHE A 539 28.63 -7.94 31.38
C PHE A 539 27.81 -8.94 32.23
N ALA A 540 27.39 -10.07 31.66
CA ALA A 540 26.65 -11.11 32.38
C ALA A 540 27.49 -11.76 33.50
N LEU A 541 28.77 -12.08 33.23
CA LEU A 541 29.68 -12.66 34.21
C LEU A 541 30.05 -11.67 35.32
N GLY A 542 30.33 -10.42 34.98
CA GLY A 542 30.63 -9.36 35.95
C GLY A 542 29.43 -9.08 36.88
N ALA A 543 28.22 -9.01 36.32
CA ALA A 543 27.00 -8.89 37.12
C ALA A 543 26.79 -10.10 38.03
N TYR A 544 26.99 -11.33 37.53
CA TYR A 544 26.90 -12.55 38.34
C TYR A 544 27.91 -12.58 39.50
N VAL A 545 29.15 -12.14 39.25
CA VAL A 545 30.23 -12.06 40.26
C VAL A 545 29.84 -11.13 41.41
N VAL A 546 29.18 -10.00 41.15
CA VAL A 546 28.75 -9.02 42.16
C VAL A 546 27.42 -9.41 42.83
N LEU A 547 26.48 -9.99 42.10
CA LEU A 547 25.11 -10.22 42.58
C LEU A 547 24.91 -11.60 43.25
N SER A 548 25.67 -12.62 42.89
CA SER A 548 25.54 -13.96 43.52
C SER A 548 25.71 -13.98 45.05
N PRO A 549 26.60 -13.17 45.69
CA PRO A 549 26.66 -13.11 47.15
C PRO A 549 25.47 -12.42 47.83
N VAL A 550 24.61 -11.74 47.05
CA VAL A 550 23.49 -10.91 47.56
C VAL A 550 22.13 -11.55 47.24
N SER A 551 21.93 -12.03 46.01
CA SER A 551 20.74 -12.77 45.61
C SER A 551 20.94 -13.52 44.30
N ASP A 552 21.01 -14.85 44.37
CA ASP A 552 21.06 -15.73 43.20
C ASP A 552 19.88 -15.49 42.24
N ARG A 553 18.69 -15.17 42.77
CA ARG A 553 17.50 -14.89 41.95
C ARG A 553 17.71 -13.68 41.04
N ILE A 554 18.30 -12.61 41.58
CA ILE A 554 18.60 -11.40 40.79
C ILE A 554 19.73 -11.69 39.79
N ALA A 555 20.79 -12.38 40.21
CA ALA A 555 21.88 -12.78 39.34
C ALA A 555 21.39 -13.64 38.14
N ILE A 556 20.56 -14.65 38.39
CA ILE A 556 19.96 -15.51 37.36
C ILE A 556 19.08 -14.71 36.40
N VAL A 557 18.25 -13.78 36.89
CA VAL A 557 17.41 -12.92 36.03
C VAL A 557 18.26 -12.01 35.15
N VAL A 558 19.36 -11.45 35.67
CA VAL A 558 20.30 -10.64 34.85
C VAL A 558 20.96 -11.52 33.79
N CYS A 559 21.49 -12.70 34.14
CA CYS A 559 22.08 -13.62 33.16
C CYS A 559 21.07 -14.05 32.08
N LEU A 560 19.82 -14.38 32.45
CA LEU A 560 18.77 -14.74 31.49
C LEU A 560 18.40 -13.57 30.56
N SER A 561 18.24 -12.36 31.09
CA SER A 561 17.92 -11.17 30.27
C SER A 561 19.06 -10.80 29.30
N THR A 562 20.31 -10.93 29.73
CA THR A 562 21.47 -10.74 28.83
C THR A 562 21.57 -11.85 27.77
N PHE A 563 21.15 -13.07 28.09
CA PHE A 563 21.09 -14.16 27.12
C PHE A 563 19.96 -13.97 26.10
N THR A 564 18.79 -13.47 26.49
CA THR A 564 17.71 -13.15 25.53
C THR A 564 18.08 -12.00 24.61
N THR A 565 18.83 -10.98 25.06
CA THR A 565 19.33 -9.94 24.13
C THR A 565 20.31 -10.51 23.11
N LEU A 566 21.14 -11.50 23.44
CA LEU A 566 22.01 -12.20 22.48
C LEU A 566 21.23 -13.00 21.44
N LEU A 567 20.11 -13.64 21.82
CA LEU A 567 19.22 -14.33 20.88
C LEU A 567 18.51 -13.34 19.95
N LEU A 568 17.98 -12.25 20.48
CA LEU A 568 17.22 -11.22 19.74
C LEU A 568 18.12 -10.35 18.84
N ARG A 569 19.37 -10.08 19.25
CA ARG A 569 20.36 -9.26 18.52
C ARG A 569 20.76 -9.83 17.16
N ASN A 570 20.42 -11.09 16.85
CA ASN A 570 20.87 -11.75 15.63
C ASN A 570 19.74 -11.89 14.58
N PRO A 571 19.37 -10.82 13.83
CA PRO A 571 18.34 -10.90 12.80
C PRO A 571 18.72 -11.89 11.69
N SER A 572 20.02 -12.14 11.49
CA SER A 572 20.49 -13.14 10.53
C SER A 572 20.21 -14.59 10.93
N ASN A 573 19.86 -14.87 12.20
CA ASN A 573 19.29 -16.17 12.61
C ASN A 573 17.80 -16.26 12.24
N TRP A 574 17.04 -15.16 12.37
CA TRP A 574 15.63 -15.12 11.95
C TRP A 574 15.49 -15.20 10.42
N GLN A 575 16.37 -14.51 9.68
CA GLN A 575 16.47 -14.56 8.22
C GLN A 575 16.97 -15.93 7.71
N LEU A 576 17.82 -16.62 8.48
CA LEU A 576 18.18 -18.02 8.25
C LEU A 576 16.95 -18.96 8.40
N GLY A 577 15.99 -18.62 9.28
CA GLY A 577 14.69 -19.29 9.36
C GLY A 577 13.86 -19.11 8.08
N PHE A 578 13.85 -17.91 7.48
CA PHE A 578 13.20 -17.70 6.19
C PHE A 578 13.90 -18.43 5.03
N LEU A 579 15.23 -18.63 5.08
CA LEU A 579 15.97 -19.50 4.16
C LEU A 579 15.69 -20.99 4.39
N LEU A 580 15.48 -21.41 5.65
CA LEU A 580 15.16 -22.80 5.99
C LEU A 580 13.81 -23.24 5.39
N MET A 581 12.81 -22.34 5.36
CA MET A 581 11.45 -22.64 4.87
C MET A 581 11.42 -23.23 3.43
N PRO A 582 11.96 -22.57 2.39
CA PRO A 582 11.94 -23.11 1.03
C PRO A 582 12.83 -24.33 0.86
N ILE A 583 14.02 -24.35 1.47
CA ILE A 583 14.94 -25.49 1.41
C ILE A 583 14.27 -26.73 2.03
N LYS A 584 13.61 -26.59 3.19
CA LYS A 584 12.86 -27.66 3.85
C LYS A 584 11.65 -28.12 3.05
N ARG A 585 10.89 -27.21 2.42
CA ARG A 585 9.70 -27.58 1.62
C ARG A 585 10.06 -28.25 0.28
N ARG A 586 11.13 -27.83 -0.40
CA ARG A 586 11.63 -28.47 -1.63
C ARG A 586 12.39 -29.77 -1.36
N LEU A 587 13.51 -29.67 -0.64
CA LEU A 587 14.51 -30.74 -0.52
C LEU A 587 14.33 -31.61 0.74
N GLY A 588 13.43 -31.22 1.65
CA GLY A 588 13.23 -31.89 2.94
C GLY A 588 14.39 -31.65 3.92
N TRP A 589 14.21 -32.10 5.16
CA TRP A 589 15.26 -31.99 6.20
C TRP A 589 16.57 -32.67 5.79
N ARG A 590 16.53 -33.87 5.19
CA ARG A 590 17.75 -34.56 4.71
C ARG A 590 18.43 -33.79 3.56
N GLY A 591 17.65 -33.09 2.75
CA GLY A 591 18.15 -32.23 1.68
C GLY A 591 18.77 -30.93 2.16
N SER A 592 18.29 -30.31 3.25
CA SER A 592 18.92 -29.08 3.78
C SER A 592 20.35 -29.29 4.28
N PHE A 593 20.73 -30.52 4.66
CA PHE A 593 22.12 -30.90 4.95
C PHE A 593 22.95 -31.20 3.69
N LYS A 594 22.30 -31.56 2.57
CA LYS A 594 22.93 -31.85 1.28
C LYS A 594 22.86 -30.71 0.26
N ALA A 595 22.26 -29.57 0.60
CA ALA A 595 22.14 -28.38 -0.24
C ALA A 595 23.51 -27.70 -0.45
N HIS A 596 24.24 -28.17 -1.46
CA HIS A 596 25.43 -27.55 -2.03
C HIS A 596 25.00 -26.63 -3.19
N LEU A 597 25.85 -25.66 -3.55
CA LEU A 597 25.77 -25.10 -4.90
C LEU A 597 26.13 -26.21 -5.92
N PRO A 598 25.46 -26.28 -7.08
CA PRO A 598 25.94 -27.09 -8.20
C PRO A 598 27.39 -26.70 -8.54
N GLN A 599 28.22 -27.69 -8.87
CA GLN A 599 29.67 -27.46 -9.05
C GLN A 599 29.97 -26.39 -10.10
N GLU A 600 29.19 -26.36 -11.18
CA GLU A 600 29.25 -25.37 -12.25
C GLU A 600 28.80 -23.96 -11.80
N THR A 601 27.79 -23.87 -10.93
CA THR A 601 27.39 -22.59 -10.32
C THR A 601 28.47 -22.09 -9.36
N ARG A 602 29.13 -23.01 -8.64
CA ARG A 602 30.20 -22.70 -7.68
C ARG A 602 31.50 -22.23 -8.35
N SER A 603 31.83 -22.70 -9.55
CA SER A 603 33.00 -22.23 -10.30
C SER A 603 32.77 -20.90 -11.03
N ARG A 604 31.51 -20.57 -11.36
CA ARG A 604 31.13 -19.35 -12.08
C ARG A 604 30.88 -18.12 -11.18
N LEU A 605 30.69 -18.27 -9.87
CA LEU A 605 30.53 -17.14 -8.95
C LEU A 605 31.84 -16.67 -8.32
N THR A 606 32.12 -15.37 -8.46
CA THR A 606 33.20 -14.65 -7.74
C THR A 606 32.90 -14.43 -6.26
N VAL A 607 31.61 -14.36 -5.89
CA VAL A 607 31.16 -14.16 -4.50
C VAL A 607 31.25 -15.46 -3.72
N GLY A 608 31.79 -15.40 -2.49
CA GLY A 608 31.97 -16.54 -1.57
C GLY A 608 30.66 -17.17 -1.05
N VAL A 609 29.95 -17.90 -1.92
CA VAL A 609 28.67 -18.57 -1.62
C VAL A 609 28.84 -20.09 -1.39
N GLY A 610 30.03 -20.64 -1.67
CA GLY A 610 30.33 -22.08 -1.69
C GLY A 610 30.23 -22.87 -0.36
N SER A 611 29.74 -22.27 0.73
CA SER A 611 29.37 -23.01 1.96
C SER A 611 27.93 -23.49 1.88
N ASN A 612 27.69 -24.79 2.03
CA ASN A 612 26.36 -25.39 2.12
C ASN A 612 25.53 -24.72 3.23
N PHE A 613 24.20 -24.72 3.10
CA PHE A 613 23.28 -24.18 4.12
C PHE A 613 23.62 -24.69 5.54
N ALA A 614 23.69 -26.02 5.73
CA ALA A 614 24.05 -26.60 7.02
C ALA A 614 25.50 -26.31 7.48
N SER A 615 26.42 -26.08 6.54
CA SER A 615 27.80 -25.66 6.87
C SER A 615 27.83 -24.23 7.41
N LEU A 616 27.05 -23.31 6.82
CA LEU A 616 26.89 -21.95 7.33
C LEU A 616 26.24 -21.93 8.73
N ILE A 617 25.26 -22.79 8.99
CA ILE A 617 24.69 -22.96 10.34
C ILE A 617 25.75 -23.52 11.29
N PHE A 618 26.42 -24.59 10.90
CA PHE A 618 27.43 -25.25 11.73
C PHE A 618 28.57 -24.30 12.11
N TRP A 619 29.16 -23.57 11.16
CA TRP A 619 30.22 -22.60 11.45
C TRP A 619 29.75 -21.42 12.31
N ARG A 620 28.48 -21.02 12.22
CA ARG A 620 27.91 -19.99 13.11
C ARG A 620 27.64 -20.50 14.52
N MET A 621 27.10 -21.71 14.65
CA MET A 621 26.85 -22.34 15.95
C MET A 621 28.16 -22.73 16.63
N LEU A 622 29.10 -23.31 15.89
CA LEU A 622 30.47 -23.59 16.33
C LEU A 622 31.22 -22.30 16.66
N GLY A 623 31.06 -21.23 15.88
CA GLY A 623 31.66 -19.93 16.18
C GLY A 623 31.20 -19.33 17.51
N MET A 624 29.92 -19.55 17.89
CA MET A 624 29.42 -19.21 19.22
C MET A 624 29.90 -20.20 20.29
N LEU A 625 29.80 -21.51 20.03
CA LEU A 625 30.20 -22.55 20.99
C LEU A 625 31.68 -22.44 21.35
N CYS A 626 32.56 -22.30 20.35
CA CYS A 626 33.99 -22.12 20.54
C CYS A 626 34.34 -20.82 21.24
N THR A 627 33.63 -19.70 21.00
CA THR A 627 33.93 -18.46 21.75
C THR A 627 33.58 -18.59 23.24
N TYR A 628 32.44 -19.18 23.59
CA TYR A 628 32.12 -19.46 25.00
C TYR A 628 33.05 -20.51 25.62
N SER A 629 33.26 -21.66 24.96
CA SER A 629 34.17 -22.70 25.45
C SER A 629 35.60 -22.21 25.60
N PHE A 630 36.07 -21.30 24.74
CA PHE A 630 37.41 -20.70 24.84
C PHE A 630 37.49 -19.68 26.00
N ILE A 631 36.47 -18.85 26.23
CA ILE A 631 36.37 -17.98 27.42
C ILE A 631 36.46 -18.82 28.71
N PHE A 632 35.71 -19.91 28.78
CA PHE A 632 35.68 -20.77 29.97
C PHE A 632 36.96 -21.61 30.12
N LEU A 633 37.54 -22.12 29.03
CA LEU A 633 38.80 -22.88 29.09
C LEU A 633 40.00 -21.99 29.43
N LEU A 634 40.05 -20.75 28.93
CA LEU A 634 41.05 -19.75 29.37
C LEU A 634 40.89 -19.35 30.84
N ALA A 635 39.69 -19.48 31.41
CA ALA A 635 39.44 -19.19 32.82
C ALA A 635 39.78 -20.36 33.77
N LEU A 636 40.02 -21.56 33.23
CA LEU A 636 40.52 -22.71 34.00
C LEU A 636 42.04 -22.68 34.20
N LEU A 637 42.75 -21.96 33.31
CA LEU A 637 44.16 -21.57 33.45
C LEU A 637 44.28 -20.43 34.46
#